data_AF-A0A9E0V955-F1
#
_entry.id   AF-A0A9E0V955-F1
#
_cell.length_a   1.000
_cell.length_b   1.000
_cell.length_c   1.000
_cell.angle_alpha   90.00
_cell.angle_beta   90.00
_cell.angle_gamma   90.00
#
_symmetry.space_group_name_H-M   'P 1'
#
loop_
_entity.id
_entity.type
_entity.pdbx_description
1 polymer ?
#
loop_
_entity_poly.entity_id
_entity_poly.type
_entity_poly.pdbx_seq_one_letter_code
_entity_poly.pdbx_strand_id
1 'polypeptide(L)'
;MKITIPELSLVVLIGATSSGKSTFARRHFKPTEIISSDFCRALLADDENDQTVTREAFELLHYIAAKRLRSGRLTVVDATSVQREARAPLVRLAREFHVLPVAIVVNPPENILLERHHERTDRNFAAQVVRIQLQSLRRSVRGLQKEGFRHIFTLDSVEDIDAVEIERQPLWNNRKNESGPFDIVGDVHGCFDELKELLEKLGYQIAETPDGRFDVENPPGRRAVFVGDLVDRGPASPAVLRLVMSMTRAGKALCVPGNHEAKLLKYLRGRSVTVSHGLAETVAQLSTETDEFKAEVAEYIDGLVSHYVFDDGRLVVAHAGLKENLQGRGSGRVRDFALYGETTGETDEYGLPVRYNWAAEYRGRAAVVYGHVPTPEPEWVNNTICIDTGCVFGGKLTAFRYPERELVSVAAKKVYYEPVRPLFPEAAAPKLSAQHELDDVLDLDDVTGKRIVETRLLKNITIREENATAALEVMSRFAANPKWLAYLPPTMSPSETSRADGFLEHPAEAFAYYRAQDVAQVVCEEKHMGSRAVVALCRDAETARTRFGVVGEGLGICATRTGRRFFEDREIETEFLERLRFAAERAGFWDEFETGWMILDCELMPWSVKAQALIRQQYAAVGAASRAALAETVAQLRKTAARAEDAGKLLERFTTRLTKAEQYTEAYRRYCWPVESVDDLRLAPFHLLATEGRTHLDRSHIWQMETLAKLCAADEALLLATPYRVVTLADEESVAEAAQWWLELTGRGGEGMVVKPLDFIVRGPRGLVQPAIKCRGKEYLRIIYGAEYDLPENLERLRQRGLSAKRSLALREFALGVEALERFVRREPLRKVHECVFGVLALESEPVDPRL
;
A
#
# COMPACT_ATOMS: atom_id res chain seq x y z
N MET A 1 16.42 -39.07 19.93
CA MET A 1 17.49 -38.25 19.31
C MET A 1 16.88 -36.93 18.84
N LYS A 2 17.44 -35.78 19.21
CA LYS A 2 16.92 -34.48 18.76
C LYS A 2 17.69 -34.01 17.53
N ILE A 3 16.99 -33.72 16.43
CA ILE A 3 17.59 -33.14 15.22
C ILE A 3 17.08 -31.71 15.04
N THR A 4 17.99 -30.76 14.86
CA THR A 4 17.66 -29.35 14.70
C THR A 4 17.82 -28.94 13.24
N ILE A 5 16.75 -28.41 12.64
CA ILE A 5 16.73 -27.93 11.27
C ILE A 5 16.36 -26.45 11.20
N PRO A 6 16.84 -25.69 10.20
CA PRO A 6 16.36 -24.33 9.99
C PRO A 6 14.86 -24.31 9.69
N GLU A 7 14.14 -23.40 10.33
CA GLU A 7 12.70 -23.21 10.14
C GLU A 7 12.35 -22.95 8.66
N LEU A 8 13.19 -22.19 7.96
CA LEU A 8 13.14 -22.01 6.51
C LEU A 8 14.26 -22.82 5.84
N SER A 9 13.90 -23.99 5.32
CA SER A 9 14.84 -24.88 4.61
C SER A 9 14.14 -25.70 3.51
N LEU A 10 14.96 -26.32 2.67
CA LEU A 10 14.52 -27.42 1.79
C LEU A 10 15.06 -28.73 2.37
N VAL A 11 14.16 -29.52 2.95
CA VAL A 11 14.50 -30.84 3.50
C VAL A 11 14.36 -31.88 2.40
N VAL A 12 15.40 -32.66 2.15
CA VAL A 12 15.40 -33.78 1.20
C VAL A 12 15.49 -35.06 2.01
N LEU A 13 14.42 -35.87 1.95
CA LEU A 13 14.45 -37.22 2.48
C LEU A 13 15.20 -38.12 1.50
N ILE A 14 16.14 -38.91 2.02
CA ILE A 14 17.03 -39.75 1.23
C ILE A 14 16.97 -41.16 1.78
N GLY A 15 16.67 -42.15 0.93
CA GLY A 15 16.56 -43.54 1.38
C GLY A 15 15.95 -44.44 0.32
N ALA A 16 16.34 -45.71 0.33
CA ALA A 16 15.78 -46.71 -0.58
C ALA A 16 14.25 -46.82 -0.44
N THR A 17 13.57 -47.43 -1.39
CA THR A 17 12.18 -47.83 -1.20
C THR A 17 12.03 -48.72 0.03
N SER A 18 10.88 -48.67 0.70
CA SER A 18 10.59 -49.41 1.95
C SER A 18 11.43 -49.01 3.18
N SER A 19 12.27 -47.98 3.09
CA SER A 19 13.02 -47.42 4.24
C SER A 19 12.15 -46.76 5.31
N GLY A 20 10.90 -46.40 4.99
CA GLY A 20 9.99 -45.69 5.89
C GLY A 20 9.98 -44.17 5.75
N LYS A 21 10.61 -43.60 4.71
CA LYS A 21 10.63 -42.13 4.46
C LYS A 21 9.25 -41.46 4.53
N SER A 22 8.26 -41.98 3.82
CA SER A 22 6.92 -41.37 3.78
C SER A 22 6.23 -41.42 5.14
N THR A 23 6.42 -42.50 5.89
CA THR A 23 5.95 -42.63 7.28
C THR A 23 6.65 -41.62 8.19
N PHE A 24 7.97 -41.50 8.08
CA PHE A 24 8.77 -40.51 8.80
C PHE A 24 8.31 -39.07 8.47
N ALA A 25 8.10 -38.77 7.18
CA ALA A 25 7.63 -37.47 6.73
C ALA A 25 6.29 -37.09 7.38
N ARG A 26 5.31 -38.00 7.32
CA ARG A 26 3.96 -37.80 7.88
C ARG A 26 3.96 -37.68 9.40
N ARG A 27 4.91 -38.32 10.09
CA ARG A 27 5.05 -38.25 11.55
C ARG A 27 5.60 -36.90 12.02
N HIS A 28 6.54 -36.30 11.29
CA HIS A 28 7.29 -35.14 11.77
C HIS A 28 6.97 -33.81 11.05
N PHE A 29 6.31 -33.85 9.90
CA PHE A 29 5.99 -32.67 9.11
C PHE A 29 4.50 -32.58 8.80
N LYS A 30 4.00 -31.36 8.59
CA LYS A 30 2.60 -31.14 8.23
C LYS A 30 2.36 -31.74 6.84
N PRO A 31 1.16 -32.29 6.53
CA PRO A 31 0.85 -32.78 5.19
C PRO A 31 1.12 -31.76 4.09
N THR A 32 0.86 -30.47 4.36
CA THR A 32 1.12 -29.37 3.43
C THR A 32 2.59 -29.04 3.22
N GLU A 33 3.50 -29.53 4.07
CA GLU A 33 4.95 -29.30 3.94
C GLU A 33 5.62 -30.35 3.04
N ILE A 34 4.98 -31.49 2.84
CA ILE A 34 5.52 -32.66 2.16
C ILE A 34 5.10 -32.62 0.69
N ILE A 35 6.08 -32.73 -0.22
CA ILE A 35 5.87 -32.94 -1.64
C ILE A 35 6.49 -34.28 -2.00
N SER A 36 5.64 -35.26 -2.32
CA SER A 36 6.08 -36.59 -2.72
C SER A 36 6.07 -36.74 -4.24
N SER A 37 7.09 -37.40 -4.80
CA SER A 37 7.08 -37.77 -6.21
C SER A 37 5.90 -38.68 -6.55
N ASP A 38 5.48 -39.51 -5.60
CA ASP A 38 4.42 -40.49 -5.78
C ASP A 38 3.05 -39.79 -5.84
N PHE A 39 2.83 -38.81 -4.97
CA PHE A 39 1.66 -37.93 -5.02
C PHE A 39 1.60 -37.14 -6.33
N CYS A 40 2.73 -36.63 -6.82
CA CYS A 40 2.78 -35.95 -8.12
C CYS A 40 2.46 -36.88 -9.30
N ARG A 41 2.81 -38.18 -9.24
CA ARG A 41 2.39 -39.17 -10.25
C ARG A 41 0.89 -39.42 -10.21
N ALA A 42 0.33 -39.61 -9.01
CA ALA A 42 -1.12 -39.79 -8.86
C ALA A 42 -1.91 -38.59 -9.40
N LEU A 43 -1.42 -37.36 -9.23
CA LEU A 43 -2.06 -36.17 -9.81
C LEU A 43 -2.05 -36.13 -11.34
N LEU A 44 -1.12 -36.84 -12.00
CA LEU A 44 -0.94 -36.83 -13.45
C LEU A 44 -1.54 -38.05 -14.16
N ALA A 45 -1.56 -39.20 -13.49
CA ALA A 45 -1.92 -40.49 -14.08
C ALA A 45 -2.96 -41.29 -13.25
N ASP A 46 -3.52 -40.71 -12.19
CA ASP A 46 -4.43 -41.36 -11.24
C ASP A 46 -3.83 -42.61 -10.54
N ASP A 47 -2.52 -42.83 -10.66
CA ASP A 47 -1.76 -43.93 -10.05
C ASP A 47 -0.38 -43.44 -9.54
N GLU A 48 -0.09 -43.65 -8.26
CA GLU A 48 1.20 -43.32 -7.62
C GLU A 48 2.38 -44.13 -8.20
N ASN A 49 2.10 -45.26 -8.85
CA ASN A 49 3.08 -46.21 -9.35
C ASN A 49 3.37 -46.09 -10.85
N ASP A 50 2.62 -45.28 -11.60
CA ASP A 50 2.80 -45.16 -13.05
C ASP A 50 4.15 -44.50 -13.40
N GLN A 51 5.12 -45.33 -13.78
CA GLN A 51 6.46 -44.85 -14.08
C GLN A 51 6.54 -44.06 -15.40
N THR A 52 5.53 -44.10 -16.27
CA THR A 52 5.54 -43.43 -17.59
C THR A 52 5.55 -41.90 -17.48
N VAL A 53 4.97 -41.35 -16.42
CA VAL A 53 4.89 -39.89 -16.15
C VAL A 53 5.95 -39.40 -15.17
N THR A 54 7.02 -40.17 -14.93
CA THR A 54 8.02 -39.82 -13.90
C THR A 54 8.68 -38.46 -14.17
N ARG A 55 8.96 -38.12 -15.44
CA ARG A 55 9.59 -36.83 -15.77
C ARG A 55 8.67 -35.67 -15.40
N GLU A 56 7.43 -35.72 -15.85
CA GLU A 56 6.38 -34.74 -15.63
C GLU A 56 6.05 -34.61 -14.13
N ALA A 57 6.06 -35.73 -13.38
CA ALA A 57 5.86 -35.73 -11.93
C ALA A 57 6.98 -34.99 -11.19
N PHE A 58 8.25 -35.15 -11.60
CA PHE A 58 9.36 -34.38 -11.02
C PHE A 58 9.34 -32.91 -11.44
N GLU A 59 8.88 -32.57 -12.64
CA GLU A 59 8.64 -31.18 -13.05
C GLU A 59 7.59 -30.50 -12.15
N LEU A 60 6.47 -31.19 -11.90
CA LEU A 60 5.43 -30.72 -10.97
C LEU A 60 5.96 -30.57 -9.54
N LEU A 61 6.73 -31.55 -9.05
CA LEU A 61 7.35 -31.50 -7.73
C LEU A 61 8.25 -30.28 -7.58
N HIS A 62 9.14 -30.03 -8.56
CA HIS A 62 10.02 -28.87 -8.54
C HIS A 62 9.25 -27.56 -8.61
N TYR A 63 8.18 -27.51 -9.42
CA TYR A 63 7.31 -26.33 -9.51
C TYR A 63 6.65 -25.99 -8.17
N ILE A 64 6.05 -26.97 -7.50
CA ILE A 64 5.41 -26.77 -6.19
C ILE A 64 6.46 -26.35 -5.16
N ALA A 65 7.62 -27.03 -5.14
CA ALA A 65 8.71 -26.69 -4.23
C ALA A 65 9.21 -25.25 -4.44
N ALA A 66 9.39 -24.81 -5.69
CA ALA A 66 9.80 -23.45 -6.03
C ALA A 66 8.81 -22.42 -5.49
N LYS A 67 7.50 -22.60 -5.70
CA LYS A 67 6.46 -21.67 -5.22
C LYS A 67 6.42 -21.58 -3.70
N ARG A 68 6.60 -22.70 -3.00
CA ARG A 68 6.66 -22.73 -1.53
C ARG A 68 7.90 -22.02 -0.99
N LEU A 69 9.08 -22.31 -1.54
CA LEU A 69 10.33 -21.67 -1.13
C LEU A 69 10.36 -20.18 -1.46
N ARG A 70 9.77 -19.77 -2.59
CA ARG A 70 9.56 -18.34 -2.92
C ARG A 70 8.75 -17.64 -1.83
N SER A 71 7.73 -18.32 -1.30
CA SER A 71 6.84 -17.82 -0.24
C SER A 71 7.40 -17.97 1.17
N GLY A 72 8.67 -18.35 1.33
CA GLY A 72 9.31 -18.49 2.64
C GLY A 72 8.75 -19.65 3.47
N ARG A 73 8.29 -20.74 2.84
CA ARG A 73 7.73 -21.91 3.53
C ARG A 73 8.69 -23.10 3.54
N LEU A 74 8.82 -23.75 4.70
CA LEU A 74 9.48 -25.06 4.83
C LEU A 74 8.91 -26.03 3.80
N THR A 75 9.80 -26.72 3.10
CA THR A 75 9.43 -27.67 2.04
C THR A 75 10.22 -28.96 2.24
N VAL A 76 9.51 -30.08 2.29
CA VAL A 76 10.06 -31.43 2.48
C VAL A 76 9.81 -32.22 1.21
N VAL A 77 10.87 -32.73 0.59
CA VAL A 77 10.78 -33.56 -0.61
C VAL A 77 10.89 -35.02 -0.18
N ASP A 78 9.79 -35.76 -0.38
CA ASP A 78 9.73 -37.20 -0.19
C ASP A 78 9.89 -37.92 -1.54
N ALA A 79 11.12 -38.31 -1.84
CA ALA A 79 11.47 -39.12 -2.99
C ALA A 79 12.60 -40.07 -2.61
N THR A 80 12.86 -41.09 -3.42
CA THR A 80 13.96 -42.05 -3.16
C THR A 80 15.31 -41.35 -3.01
N SER A 81 15.61 -40.39 -3.88
CA SER A 81 16.75 -39.46 -3.77
C SER A 81 18.12 -40.09 -3.48
N VAL A 82 18.33 -41.38 -3.80
CA VAL A 82 19.58 -42.12 -3.49
C VAL A 82 20.74 -41.81 -4.44
N GLN A 83 20.46 -41.19 -5.59
CA GLN A 83 21.46 -40.79 -6.60
C GLN A 83 21.74 -39.28 -6.54
N ARG A 84 22.96 -38.88 -6.89
CA ARG A 84 23.39 -37.48 -6.91
C ARG A 84 22.60 -36.66 -7.93
N GLU A 85 22.34 -37.25 -9.09
CA GLU A 85 21.66 -36.62 -10.23
C GLU A 85 20.21 -36.25 -9.85
N ALA A 86 19.55 -37.08 -9.04
CA ALA A 86 18.21 -36.81 -8.52
C ALA A 86 18.19 -35.67 -7.48
N ARG A 87 19.27 -35.50 -6.70
CA ARG A 87 19.37 -34.46 -5.67
C ARG A 87 19.86 -33.11 -6.22
N ALA A 88 20.63 -33.12 -7.31
CA ALA A 88 21.23 -31.91 -7.86
C ALA A 88 20.21 -30.80 -8.20
N PRO A 89 19.04 -31.08 -8.81
CA PRO A 89 17.98 -30.08 -9.01
C PRO A 89 17.48 -29.47 -7.70
N LEU A 90 17.29 -30.27 -6.65
CA LEU A 90 16.83 -29.80 -5.34
C LEU A 90 17.85 -28.89 -4.67
N VAL A 91 19.14 -29.24 -4.74
CA VAL A 91 20.20 -28.37 -4.22
C VAL A 91 20.29 -27.06 -5.01
N ARG A 92 20.12 -27.09 -6.34
CA ARG A 92 20.04 -25.87 -7.16
C ARG A 92 18.86 -25.00 -6.75
N LEU A 93 17.70 -25.61 -6.52
CA LEU A 93 16.48 -24.93 -6.07
C LEU A 93 16.68 -24.26 -4.70
N ALA A 94 17.30 -24.96 -3.75
CA ALA A 94 17.64 -24.36 -2.45
C ALA A 94 18.56 -23.14 -2.60
N ARG A 95 19.56 -23.20 -3.49
CA ARG A 95 20.47 -22.08 -3.76
C ARG A 95 19.79 -20.90 -4.44
N GLU A 96 18.94 -21.16 -5.43
CA GLU A 96 18.13 -20.16 -6.14
C GLU A 96 17.28 -19.35 -5.17
N PHE A 97 16.64 -20.03 -4.22
CA PHE A 97 15.82 -19.40 -3.19
C PHE A 97 16.58 -19.05 -1.91
N HIS A 98 17.91 -19.14 -1.89
CA HIS A 98 18.76 -18.80 -0.74
C HIS A 98 18.35 -19.44 0.60
N VAL A 99 17.86 -20.68 0.54
CA VAL A 99 17.53 -21.49 1.72
C VAL A 99 18.58 -22.58 1.91
N LEU A 100 18.70 -23.09 3.15
CA LEU A 100 19.64 -24.17 3.44
C LEU A 100 19.06 -25.53 3.01
N PRO A 101 19.78 -26.32 2.19
CA PRO A 101 19.39 -27.70 1.92
C PRO A 101 19.77 -28.60 3.11
N VAL A 102 18.79 -29.36 3.59
CA VAL A 102 18.94 -30.32 4.70
C VAL A 102 18.75 -31.73 4.15
N ALA A 103 19.66 -32.65 4.48
CA ALA A 103 19.54 -34.06 4.13
C ALA A 103 19.16 -34.87 5.39
N ILE A 104 18.04 -35.58 5.32
CA ILE A 104 17.67 -36.59 6.32
C ILE A 104 17.73 -37.95 5.62
N VAL A 105 18.73 -38.74 5.99
CA VAL A 105 19.00 -40.06 5.42
C VAL A 105 18.36 -41.12 6.29
N VAL A 106 17.38 -41.84 5.73
CA VAL A 106 16.67 -42.95 6.37
C VAL A 106 17.25 -44.27 5.83
N ASN A 107 18.13 -44.90 6.62
CA ASN A 107 18.96 -46.02 6.21
C ASN A 107 18.86 -47.22 7.18
N PRO A 108 17.66 -47.80 7.40
CA PRO A 108 17.53 -48.98 8.25
C PRO A 108 18.27 -50.20 7.65
N PRO A 109 18.52 -51.24 8.47
CA PRO A 109 19.18 -52.47 8.01
C PRO A 109 18.46 -53.16 6.82
N GLU A 110 19.23 -53.86 5.98
CA GLU A 110 18.71 -54.50 4.75
C GLU A 110 17.58 -55.50 5.02
N ASN A 111 17.67 -56.27 6.11
CA ASN A 111 16.64 -57.23 6.50
C ASN A 111 15.29 -56.53 6.73
N ILE A 112 15.29 -55.37 7.40
CA ILE A 112 14.08 -54.57 7.65
C ILE A 112 13.50 -54.01 6.35
N LEU A 113 14.36 -53.55 5.43
CA LEU A 113 13.94 -53.06 4.11
C LEU A 113 13.24 -54.14 3.28
N LEU A 114 13.77 -55.37 3.31
CA LEU A 114 13.22 -56.52 2.60
C LEU A 114 11.93 -57.02 3.25
N GLU A 115 11.88 -57.11 4.58
CA GLU A 115 10.67 -57.47 5.33
C GLU A 115 9.51 -56.51 5.00
N ARG A 116 9.73 -55.20 5.14
CA ARG A 116 8.76 -54.17 4.77
C ARG A 116 8.38 -54.19 3.29
N HIS A 117 9.28 -54.61 2.40
CA HIS A 117 8.98 -54.75 0.98
C HIS A 117 8.07 -55.95 0.70
N HIS A 118 8.25 -57.05 1.41
CA HIS A 118 7.41 -58.25 1.27
C HIS A 118 5.99 -58.05 1.82
N GLU A 119 5.82 -57.20 2.83
CA GLU A 119 4.53 -56.86 3.43
C GLU A 119 3.70 -55.86 2.59
N ARG A 120 4.33 -55.17 1.63
CA ARG A 120 3.67 -54.15 0.82
C ARG A 120 2.81 -54.76 -0.29
N THR A 121 1.53 -54.38 -0.31
CA THR A 121 0.57 -54.77 -1.35
C THR A 121 0.41 -53.71 -2.45
N ASP A 122 1.01 -52.53 -2.28
CA ASP A 122 0.83 -51.33 -3.12
C ASP A 122 1.87 -51.20 -4.25
N ARG A 123 2.93 -52.02 -4.27
CA ARG A 123 4.05 -51.96 -5.21
C ARG A 123 4.58 -53.34 -5.60
N ASN A 124 4.82 -53.55 -6.89
CA ASN A 124 5.16 -54.88 -7.43
C ASN A 124 6.46 -54.89 -8.26
N PHE A 125 7.60 -54.57 -7.64
CA PHE A 125 8.92 -54.69 -8.26
C PHE A 125 9.86 -55.64 -7.48
N ALA A 126 10.86 -56.19 -8.17
CA ALA A 126 11.75 -57.22 -7.62
C ALA A 126 12.58 -56.71 -6.42
N ALA A 127 12.80 -57.56 -5.42
CA ALA A 127 13.63 -57.27 -4.24
C ALA A 127 15.06 -56.80 -4.59
N GLN A 128 15.56 -57.17 -5.78
CA GLN A 128 16.84 -56.69 -6.32
C GLN A 128 16.88 -55.16 -6.46
N VAL A 129 15.76 -54.50 -6.74
CA VAL A 129 15.67 -53.03 -6.84
C VAL A 129 15.97 -52.38 -5.48
N VAL A 130 15.45 -52.94 -4.38
CA VAL A 130 15.72 -52.48 -3.01
C VAL A 130 17.22 -52.54 -2.72
N ARG A 131 17.88 -53.66 -3.07
CA ARG A 131 19.33 -53.85 -2.90
C ARG A 131 20.15 -52.87 -3.72
N ILE A 132 19.78 -52.63 -4.99
CA ILE A 132 20.45 -51.66 -5.87
C ILE A 132 20.33 -50.25 -5.28
N GLN A 133 19.15 -49.86 -4.81
CA GLN A 133 18.94 -48.55 -4.20
C GLN A 133 19.71 -48.41 -2.89
N LEU A 134 19.78 -49.44 -2.05
CA LEU A 134 20.56 -49.45 -0.82
C LEU A 134 22.08 -49.33 -1.10
N GLN A 135 22.58 -50.03 -2.11
CA GLN A 135 23.98 -49.91 -2.53
C GLN A 135 24.28 -48.50 -3.08
N SER A 136 23.36 -47.95 -3.88
CA SER A 136 23.45 -46.57 -4.41
C SER A 136 23.47 -45.54 -3.27
N LEU A 137 22.60 -45.72 -2.26
CA LEU A 137 22.55 -44.91 -1.06
C LEU A 137 23.88 -44.92 -0.31
N ARG A 138 24.37 -46.11 0.07
CA ARG A 138 25.64 -46.26 0.82
C ARG A 138 26.84 -45.65 0.09
N ARG A 139 26.85 -45.71 -1.25
CA ARG A 139 27.89 -45.08 -2.07
C ARG A 139 27.77 -43.56 -2.11
N SER A 140 26.56 -43.00 -2.19
CA SER A 140 26.34 -41.57 -2.43
C SER A 140 26.28 -40.72 -1.16
N VAL A 141 25.90 -41.29 0.00
CA VAL A 141 25.76 -40.55 1.28
C VAL A 141 27.06 -39.88 1.72
N ARG A 142 28.22 -40.49 1.44
CA ARG A 142 29.55 -39.92 1.76
C ARG A 142 29.83 -38.61 1.00
N GLY A 143 29.11 -38.33 -0.09
CA GLY A 143 29.29 -37.17 -0.95
C GLY A 143 28.39 -35.96 -0.63
N LEU A 144 27.41 -36.10 0.28
CA LEU A 144 26.35 -35.10 0.48
C LEU A 144 26.88 -33.71 0.85
N GLN A 145 27.96 -33.63 1.62
CA GLN A 145 28.57 -32.35 1.97
C GLN A 145 29.15 -31.62 0.74
N LYS A 146 29.77 -32.38 -0.18
CA LYS A 146 30.30 -31.84 -1.45
C LYS A 146 29.19 -31.44 -2.43
N GLU A 147 28.02 -32.05 -2.31
CA GLU A 147 26.85 -31.68 -3.11
C GLU A 147 26.29 -30.32 -2.67
N GLY A 148 26.38 -29.99 -1.37
CA GLY A 148 25.97 -28.70 -0.81
C GLY A 148 25.11 -28.80 0.45
N PHE A 149 24.83 -30.01 0.95
CA PHE A 149 24.12 -30.21 2.21
C PHE A 149 25.02 -29.86 3.38
N ARG A 150 24.61 -28.87 4.18
CA ARG A 150 25.33 -28.45 5.41
C ARG A 150 24.79 -29.13 6.66
N HIS A 151 23.51 -29.49 6.65
CA HIS A 151 22.85 -30.26 7.70
C HIS A 151 22.56 -31.66 7.16
N ILE A 152 23.25 -32.66 7.68
CA ILE A 152 23.12 -34.06 7.26
C ILE A 152 22.85 -34.89 8.51
N PHE A 153 21.71 -35.55 8.54
CA PHE A 153 21.32 -36.47 9.61
C PHE A 153 21.17 -37.86 9.01
N THR A 154 21.72 -38.88 9.66
CA THR A 154 21.63 -40.27 9.20
C THR A 154 21.02 -41.11 10.31
N LEU A 155 19.96 -41.85 9.96
CA LEU A 155 19.18 -42.70 10.84
C LEU A 155 19.39 -44.15 10.39
N ASP A 156 20.24 -44.88 11.11
CA ASP A 156 20.74 -46.20 10.68
C ASP A 156 19.97 -47.37 11.31
N SER A 157 19.17 -47.15 12.36
CA SER A 157 18.34 -48.15 13.03
C SER A 157 16.86 -47.76 13.08
N VAL A 158 15.97 -48.72 13.39
CA VAL A 158 14.54 -48.44 13.57
C VAL A 158 14.31 -47.61 14.82
N GLU A 159 15.07 -47.90 15.88
CA GLU A 159 15.08 -47.16 17.13
C GLU A 159 15.47 -45.69 16.93
N ASP A 160 16.48 -45.42 16.08
CA ASP A 160 16.85 -44.04 15.72
C ASP A 160 15.70 -43.33 15.01
N ILE A 161 15.08 -43.99 14.04
CA ILE A 161 13.95 -43.44 13.28
C ILE A 161 12.77 -43.12 14.22
N ASP A 162 12.48 -44.00 15.16
CA ASP A 162 11.33 -43.87 16.07
C ASP A 162 11.57 -42.90 17.22
N ALA A 163 12.82 -42.71 17.65
CA ALA A 163 13.19 -41.81 18.72
C ALA A 163 13.51 -40.38 18.24
N VAL A 164 13.44 -40.08 16.94
CA VAL A 164 13.74 -38.74 16.40
C VAL A 164 12.68 -37.72 16.82
N GLU A 165 13.15 -36.57 17.29
CA GLU A 165 12.34 -35.37 17.46
C GLU A 165 12.95 -34.24 16.60
N ILE A 166 12.11 -33.54 15.84
CA ILE A 166 12.54 -32.44 14.97
C ILE A 166 12.29 -31.11 15.67
N GLU A 167 13.35 -30.37 15.93
CA GLU A 167 13.30 -28.99 16.39
C GLU A 167 13.55 -28.02 15.23
N ARG A 168 12.70 -27.01 15.11
CA ARG A 168 12.83 -25.95 14.11
C ARG A 168 13.49 -24.74 14.75
N GLN A 169 14.63 -24.32 14.20
CA GLN A 169 15.36 -23.16 14.70
C GLN A 169 15.27 -22.01 13.69
N PRO A 170 14.88 -20.80 14.11
CA PRO A 170 14.99 -19.62 13.28
C PRO A 170 16.44 -19.37 12.85
N LEU A 171 16.63 -18.85 11.64
CA LEU A 171 17.93 -18.32 11.24
C LEU A 171 18.28 -17.11 12.14
N TRP A 172 19.57 -16.83 12.37
CA TRP A 172 19.99 -15.74 13.27
C TRP A 172 19.55 -14.34 12.83
N ASN A 173 19.24 -14.17 11.54
CA ASN A 173 18.67 -12.94 10.99
C ASN A 173 17.15 -12.84 11.19
N ASN A 174 16.47 -13.92 11.57
CA ASN A 174 15.04 -13.93 11.82
C ASN A 174 14.76 -13.57 13.29
N ARG A 175 14.44 -12.31 13.54
CA ARG A 175 14.05 -11.74 14.83
C ARG A 175 12.63 -11.15 14.79
N LYS A 176 11.76 -11.75 13.98
CA LYS A 176 10.38 -11.25 13.73
C LYS A 176 9.53 -11.15 14.99
N ASN A 177 9.85 -11.90 16.03
CA ASN A 177 9.21 -11.83 17.34
C ASN A 177 9.61 -10.59 18.16
N GLU A 178 10.60 -9.83 17.71
CA GLU A 178 11.07 -8.62 18.37
C GLU A 178 10.53 -7.39 17.63
N SER A 179 9.58 -6.68 18.24
CA SER A 179 8.89 -5.53 17.64
C SER A 179 9.56 -4.17 17.91
N GLY A 180 10.56 -4.13 18.78
CA GLY A 180 11.20 -2.90 19.24
C GLY A 180 10.56 -2.36 20.53
N PRO A 181 10.65 -1.05 20.80
CA PRO A 181 11.20 0.00 19.94
C PRO A 181 12.72 -0.08 19.68
N PHE A 182 13.17 0.42 18.53
CA PHE A 182 14.58 0.40 18.10
C PHE A 182 15.09 1.80 17.75
N ASP A 183 16.36 2.07 18.08
CA ASP A 183 17.11 3.22 17.58
C ASP A 183 18.18 2.72 16.60
N ILE A 184 17.95 2.91 15.31
CA ILE A 184 18.81 2.38 14.26
C ILE A 184 19.84 3.45 13.88
N VAL A 185 21.12 3.21 14.14
CA VAL A 185 22.21 4.18 13.98
C VAL A 185 22.95 3.93 12.66
N GLY A 186 23.17 5.00 11.89
CA GLY A 186 23.88 5.00 10.60
C GLY A 186 25.38 4.71 10.69
N ASP A 187 26.08 4.88 9.57
CA ASP A 187 27.52 4.59 9.44
C ASP A 187 28.35 5.55 10.32
N VAL A 188 29.13 4.98 11.24
CA VAL A 188 29.85 5.76 12.28
C VAL A 188 31.25 6.15 11.83
N HIS A 189 31.94 5.27 11.11
CA HIS A 189 33.29 5.48 10.58
C HIS A 189 34.27 6.09 11.59
N GLY A 190 34.36 5.53 12.80
CA GLY A 190 35.29 5.99 13.83
C GLY A 190 34.96 7.36 14.47
N CYS A 191 33.81 7.97 14.16
CA CYS A 191 33.33 9.23 14.76
C CYS A 191 32.75 9.00 16.16
N PHE A 192 33.60 8.64 17.12
CA PHE A 192 33.22 8.26 18.48
C PHE A 192 32.48 9.36 19.25
N ASP A 193 32.95 10.59 19.12
CA ASP A 193 32.41 11.74 19.83
C ASP A 193 30.95 12.02 19.40
N GLU A 194 30.70 11.99 18.09
CA GLU A 194 29.37 12.14 17.51
C GLU A 194 28.47 10.95 17.87
N LEU A 195 29.01 9.72 17.90
CA LEU A 195 28.25 8.56 18.34
C LEU A 195 27.80 8.70 19.81
N LYS A 196 28.71 9.12 20.69
CA LYS A 196 28.41 9.35 22.11
C LYS A 196 27.31 10.42 22.27
N GLU A 197 27.48 11.56 21.59
CA GLU A 197 26.51 12.67 21.62
C GLU A 197 25.12 12.23 21.10
N LEU A 198 25.09 11.46 20.01
CA LEU A 198 23.83 10.94 19.44
C LEU A 198 23.12 9.99 20.40
N LEU A 199 23.86 9.05 21.01
CA LEU A 199 23.32 8.11 21.98
C LEU A 199 22.80 8.84 23.23
N GLU A 200 23.54 9.82 23.76
CA GLU A 200 23.08 10.66 24.88
C GLU A 200 21.82 11.43 24.52
N LYS A 201 21.73 12.00 23.30
CA LYS A 201 20.54 12.68 22.77
C LYS A 201 19.34 11.74 22.62
N LEU A 202 19.57 10.46 22.31
CA LEU A 202 18.57 9.41 22.30
C LEU A 202 18.20 8.89 23.70
N GLY A 203 18.91 9.34 24.74
CA GLY A 203 18.65 9.03 26.16
C GLY A 203 19.45 7.85 26.72
N TYR A 204 20.47 7.36 26.01
CA TYR A 204 21.38 6.32 26.52
C TYR A 204 22.35 6.93 27.53
N GLN A 205 22.62 6.21 28.61
CA GLN A 205 23.60 6.60 29.62
C GLN A 205 24.86 5.76 29.42
N ILE A 206 26.00 6.42 29.19
CA ILE A 206 27.27 5.77 28.86
C ILE A 206 28.25 6.03 30.00
N ALA A 207 28.72 4.97 30.64
CA ALA A 207 29.76 5.00 31.66
C ALA A 207 30.98 4.19 31.19
N GLU A 208 32.17 4.76 31.34
CA GLU A 208 33.41 4.03 31.06
C GLU A 208 33.81 3.17 32.27
N THR A 209 34.21 1.93 32.02
CA THR A 209 34.65 1.00 33.06
C THR A 209 36.17 1.08 33.25
N PRO A 210 36.72 0.67 34.41
CA PRO A 210 38.16 0.77 34.68
C PRO A 210 39.06 -0.01 33.72
N ASP A 211 38.54 -1.01 33.01
CA ASP A 211 39.22 -1.78 31.97
C ASP A 211 39.11 -1.14 30.56
N GLY A 212 38.61 0.09 30.46
CA GLY A 212 38.46 0.83 29.22
C GLY A 212 37.29 0.38 28.34
N ARG A 213 36.37 -0.43 28.88
CA ARG A 213 35.11 -0.81 28.21
C ARG A 213 34.00 0.17 28.61
N PHE A 214 32.77 -0.10 28.19
CA PHE A 214 31.62 0.75 28.48
C PHE A 214 30.48 -0.05 29.10
N ASP A 215 29.87 0.52 30.13
CA ASP A 215 28.56 0.13 30.61
C ASP A 215 27.53 1.12 30.06
N VAL A 216 26.48 0.60 29.42
CA VAL A 216 25.48 1.42 28.73
C VAL A 216 24.08 1.02 29.15
N GLU A 217 23.37 1.98 29.72
CA GLU A 217 21.95 1.83 30.07
C GLU A 217 21.08 2.43 28.96
N ASN A 218 20.13 1.62 28.47
CA ASN A 218 19.22 2.02 27.41
C ASN A 218 18.06 2.86 27.98
N PRO A 219 17.48 3.76 27.17
CA PRO A 219 16.15 4.29 27.44
C PRO A 219 15.15 3.14 27.67
N PRO A 220 14.15 3.30 28.57
CA PRO A 220 13.19 2.25 28.88
C PRO A 220 12.56 1.61 27.63
N GLY A 221 12.76 0.30 27.48
CA GLY A 221 12.20 -0.50 26.39
C GLY A 221 12.88 -0.34 25.02
N ARG A 222 13.87 0.54 24.85
CA ARG A 222 14.56 0.76 23.56
C ARG A 222 15.83 -0.07 23.43
N ARG A 223 16.20 -0.39 22.19
CA ARG A 223 17.46 -1.07 21.87
C ARG A 223 18.11 -0.48 20.63
N ALA A 224 19.43 -0.26 20.68
CA ALA A 224 20.17 0.26 19.55
C ALA A 224 20.39 -0.82 18.48
N VAL A 225 20.42 -0.43 17.20
CA VAL A 225 20.80 -1.30 16.08
C VAL A 225 21.75 -0.55 15.16
N PHE A 226 22.99 -1.00 15.04
CA PHE A 226 23.99 -0.38 14.17
C PHE A 226 23.94 -0.99 12.77
N VAL A 227 23.92 -0.13 11.74
CA VAL A 227 23.87 -0.57 10.33
C VAL A 227 25.23 -0.98 9.75
N GLY A 228 26.31 -0.95 10.53
CA GLY A 228 27.67 -1.32 10.08
C GLY A 228 28.57 -0.10 9.89
N ASP A 229 29.73 -0.31 9.27
CA ASP A 229 30.74 0.71 9.00
C ASP A 229 31.07 1.54 10.25
N LEU A 230 31.42 0.82 11.32
CA LEU A 230 31.89 1.34 12.59
C LEU A 230 33.32 1.88 12.50
N VAL A 231 34.12 1.33 11.57
CA VAL A 231 35.56 1.58 11.45
C VAL A 231 35.90 2.34 10.16
N ASP A 232 37.20 2.62 10.00
CA ASP A 232 37.83 3.30 8.88
C ASP A 232 37.53 4.81 8.81
N ARG A 233 38.50 5.56 8.27
CA ARG A 233 38.47 7.01 8.05
C ARG A 233 38.55 7.88 9.31
N GLY A 234 37.63 7.73 10.25
CA GLY A 234 37.54 8.62 11.42
C GLY A 234 38.61 8.38 12.49
N PRO A 235 38.64 9.25 13.51
CA PRO A 235 39.77 9.38 14.43
C PRO A 235 39.85 8.30 15.51
N ALA A 236 38.76 7.59 15.80
CA ALA A 236 38.65 6.79 17.03
C ALA A 236 37.95 5.43 16.82
N SER A 237 38.34 4.66 15.79
CA SER A 237 37.76 3.33 15.51
C SER A 237 37.85 2.36 16.71
N PRO A 238 38.95 2.27 17.49
CA PRO A 238 38.99 1.40 18.67
C PRO A 238 37.96 1.76 19.75
N ALA A 239 37.71 3.06 19.97
CA ALA A 239 36.72 3.51 20.96
C ALA A 239 35.29 3.17 20.53
N VAL A 240 34.96 3.37 19.24
CA VAL A 240 33.67 2.94 18.65
C VAL A 240 33.50 1.43 18.80
N LEU A 241 34.51 0.63 18.45
CA LEU A 241 34.48 -0.82 18.59
C LEU A 241 34.24 -1.24 20.05
N ARG A 242 34.97 -0.67 21.01
CA ARG A 242 34.76 -0.97 22.44
C ARG A 242 33.35 -0.66 22.90
N LEU A 243 32.79 0.48 22.52
CA LEU A 243 31.43 0.87 22.89
C LEU A 243 30.39 -0.09 22.31
N VAL A 244 30.41 -0.30 20.99
CA VAL A 244 29.42 -1.15 20.31
C VAL A 244 29.56 -2.62 20.71
N MET A 245 30.78 -3.13 20.89
CA MET A 245 31.02 -4.48 21.41
C MET A 245 30.49 -4.64 22.83
N SER A 246 30.64 -3.63 23.69
CA SER A 246 30.12 -3.69 25.06
C SER A 246 28.59 -3.71 25.07
N MET A 247 27.96 -2.83 24.28
CA MET A 247 26.49 -2.80 24.14
C MET A 247 25.92 -4.12 23.59
N THR A 248 26.55 -4.69 22.56
CA THR A 248 26.08 -5.94 21.95
C THR A 248 26.25 -7.14 22.87
N ARG A 249 27.37 -7.25 23.59
CA ARG A 249 27.62 -8.30 24.59
C ARG A 249 26.65 -8.21 25.78
N ALA A 250 26.27 -7.00 26.18
CA ALA A 250 25.26 -6.76 27.22
C ALA A 250 23.81 -6.95 26.73
N GLY A 251 23.59 -7.27 25.45
CA GLY A 251 22.24 -7.39 24.85
C GLY A 251 21.51 -6.05 24.67
N LYS A 252 22.21 -4.92 24.85
CA LYS A 252 21.72 -3.54 24.76
C LYS A 252 21.73 -3.00 23.33
N ALA A 253 22.46 -3.66 22.41
CA ALA A 253 22.47 -3.35 20.99
C ALA A 253 22.50 -4.61 20.10
N LEU A 254 22.17 -4.42 18.83
CA LEU A 254 22.50 -5.32 17.73
C LEU A 254 23.37 -4.59 16.71
N CYS A 255 24.15 -5.33 15.93
CA CYS A 255 24.98 -4.78 14.87
C CYS A 255 24.93 -5.71 13.65
N VAL A 256 24.86 -5.13 12.46
CA VAL A 256 25.15 -5.83 11.20
C VAL A 256 26.55 -5.42 10.73
N PRO A 257 27.27 -6.24 9.94
CA PRO A 257 28.56 -5.83 9.41
C PRO A 257 28.38 -4.91 8.21
N GLY A 258 29.25 -3.90 8.09
CA GLY A 258 29.45 -3.14 6.87
C GLY A 258 30.62 -3.66 6.04
N ASN A 259 30.84 -3.06 4.87
CA ASN A 259 31.94 -3.49 3.99
C ASN A 259 33.31 -3.18 4.58
N HIS A 260 33.41 -2.19 5.47
CA HIS A 260 34.66 -1.83 6.15
C HIS A 260 35.02 -2.88 7.22
N GLU A 261 34.08 -3.34 8.04
CA GLU A 261 34.34 -4.46 8.98
C GLU A 261 34.75 -5.73 8.23
N ALA A 262 34.08 -6.04 7.11
CA ALA A 262 34.43 -7.22 6.31
C ALA A 262 35.85 -7.15 5.73
N LYS A 263 36.35 -5.95 5.43
CA LYS A 263 37.72 -5.72 4.97
C LYS A 263 38.72 -5.80 6.12
N LEU A 264 38.41 -5.19 7.26
CA LEU A 264 39.22 -5.25 8.48
C LEU A 264 39.39 -6.69 8.98
N LEU A 265 38.33 -7.51 8.97
CA LEU A 265 38.41 -8.93 9.36
C LEU A 265 39.38 -9.72 8.49
N LYS A 266 39.42 -9.45 7.18
CA LYS A 266 40.39 -10.09 6.26
C LYS A 266 41.82 -9.70 6.65
N TYR A 267 42.05 -8.42 6.98
CA TYR A 267 43.35 -7.93 7.44
C TYR A 267 43.78 -8.61 8.76
N LEU A 268 42.91 -8.62 9.77
CA LEU A 268 43.20 -9.22 11.08
C LEU A 268 43.47 -10.74 11.00
N ARG A 269 42.92 -11.42 9.98
CA ARG A 269 43.19 -12.84 9.67
C ARG A 269 44.44 -13.06 8.81
N GLY A 270 45.26 -12.03 8.58
CA GLY A 270 46.50 -12.11 7.82
C GLY A 270 46.30 -12.31 6.31
N ARG A 271 45.12 -12.00 5.76
CA ARG A 271 44.90 -12.05 4.31
C ARG A 271 45.40 -10.77 3.65
N SER A 272 45.94 -10.89 2.44
CA SER A 272 46.32 -9.73 1.63
C SER A 272 45.08 -8.91 1.27
N VAL A 273 45.07 -7.64 1.65
CA VAL A 273 44.02 -6.66 1.33
C VAL A 273 44.67 -5.36 0.85
N THR A 274 44.06 -4.72 -0.13
CA THR A 274 44.47 -3.37 -0.55
C THR A 274 44.13 -2.37 0.55
N VAL A 275 45.14 -1.76 1.17
CA VAL A 275 44.96 -0.71 2.18
C VAL A 275 44.49 0.56 1.45
N SER A 276 43.18 0.81 1.49
CA SER A 276 42.50 1.92 0.81
C SER A 276 41.17 2.23 1.50
N HIS A 277 40.56 3.37 1.17
CA HIS A 277 39.27 3.82 1.70
C HIS A 277 39.22 3.97 3.23
N GLY A 278 40.31 4.42 3.86
CA GLY A 278 40.34 4.67 5.31
C GLY A 278 40.84 3.52 6.18
N LEU A 279 41.23 2.38 5.60
CA LEU A 279 41.74 1.23 6.36
C LEU A 279 43.11 1.50 7.00
N ALA A 280 43.92 2.38 6.41
CA ALA A 280 45.26 2.68 6.94
C ALA A 280 45.17 3.31 8.34
N GLU A 281 44.19 4.18 8.54
CA GLU A 281 43.90 4.90 9.77
C GLU A 281 43.49 3.91 10.88
N THR A 282 42.55 3.01 10.59
CA THR A 282 42.14 1.96 11.54
C THR A 282 43.28 1.04 11.91
N VAL A 283 44.09 0.61 10.93
CA VAL A 283 45.24 -0.27 11.18
C VAL A 283 46.28 0.43 12.05
N ALA A 284 46.57 1.71 11.80
CA ALA A 284 47.48 2.50 12.61
C ALA A 284 46.95 2.65 14.05
N GLN A 285 45.66 2.94 14.22
CA GLN A 285 45.00 3.02 15.53
C GLN A 285 45.10 1.68 16.28
N LEU A 286 44.72 0.57 15.64
CA LEU A 286 44.77 -0.77 16.23
C LEU A 286 46.21 -1.25 16.51
N SER A 287 47.23 -0.73 15.84
CA SER A 287 48.62 -1.12 16.12
C SER A 287 49.07 -0.77 17.54
N THR A 288 48.41 0.21 18.16
CA THR A 288 48.64 0.63 19.55
C THR A 288 47.84 -0.18 20.58
N GLU A 289 46.93 -1.03 20.12
CA GLU A 289 46.08 -1.88 20.96
C GLU A 289 46.73 -3.24 21.25
N THR A 290 46.24 -3.90 22.30
CA THR A 290 46.64 -5.24 22.70
C THR A 290 46.25 -6.29 21.66
N ASP A 291 47.01 -7.38 21.57
CA ASP A 291 46.70 -8.48 20.65
C ASP A 291 45.41 -9.20 21.06
N GLU A 292 45.12 -9.23 22.37
CA GLU A 292 43.85 -9.69 22.92
C GLU A 292 42.67 -8.89 22.37
N PHE A 293 42.75 -7.55 22.36
CA PHE A 293 41.68 -6.71 21.81
C PHE A 293 41.51 -6.92 20.30
N LYS A 294 42.61 -7.03 19.54
CA LYS A 294 42.55 -7.33 18.10
C LYS A 294 41.86 -8.67 17.83
N ALA A 295 42.14 -9.69 18.64
CA ALA A 295 41.48 -11.00 18.55
C ALA A 295 39.99 -10.90 18.89
N GLU A 296 39.62 -10.17 19.95
CA GLU A 296 38.23 -9.91 20.32
C GLU A 296 37.45 -9.21 19.19
N VAL A 297 38.07 -8.23 18.51
CA VAL A 297 37.48 -7.52 17.37
C VAL A 297 37.27 -8.47 16.19
N ALA A 298 38.27 -9.29 15.87
CA ALA A 298 38.17 -10.27 14.78
C ALA A 298 37.04 -11.29 15.03
N GLU A 299 36.93 -11.80 16.26
CA GLU A 299 35.86 -12.72 16.65
C GLU A 299 34.48 -12.04 16.59
N TYR A 300 34.38 -10.82 17.11
CA TYR A 300 33.15 -10.05 17.07
C TYR A 300 32.64 -9.83 15.64
N ILE A 301 33.51 -9.34 14.75
CA ILE A 301 33.13 -9.07 13.35
C ILE A 301 32.73 -10.35 12.61
N ASP A 302 33.42 -11.47 12.84
CA ASP A 302 33.10 -12.75 12.20
C ASP A 302 31.71 -13.27 12.64
N GLY A 303 31.33 -12.99 13.90
CA GLY A 303 30.02 -13.33 14.46
C GLY A 303 28.85 -12.48 13.97
N LEU A 304 29.10 -11.35 13.29
CA LEU A 304 28.04 -10.45 12.86
C LEU A 304 27.13 -11.08 11.78
N VAL A 305 25.82 -10.90 11.98
CA VAL A 305 24.76 -11.38 11.09
C VAL A 305 24.51 -10.35 9.99
N SER A 306 24.40 -10.79 8.73
CA SER A 306 24.36 -9.87 7.57
C SER A 306 23.18 -8.90 7.54
N HIS A 307 22.06 -9.26 8.15
CA HIS A 307 20.88 -8.41 8.29
C HIS A 307 20.00 -8.96 9.41
N TYR A 308 19.02 -8.17 9.85
CA TYR A 308 17.96 -8.62 10.75
C TYR A 308 16.58 -8.30 10.17
N VAL A 309 15.62 -9.18 10.44
CA VAL A 309 14.20 -9.02 10.12
C VAL A 309 13.42 -8.99 11.43
N PHE A 310 12.77 -7.87 11.71
CA PHE A 310 12.06 -7.57 12.95
C PHE A 310 10.55 -7.36 12.72
N ASP A 311 9.82 -7.23 13.82
CA ASP A 311 8.42 -6.78 13.88
C ASP A 311 7.48 -7.51 12.90
N ASP A 312 7.39 -8.83 13.02
CA ASP A 312 6.63 -9.71 12.11
C ASP A 312 7.04 -9.56 10.63
N GLY A 313 8.27 -9.09 10.37
CA GLY A 313 8.80 -8.80 9.04
C GLY A 313 8.33 -7.47 8.46
N ARG A 314 7.99 -6.50 9.32
CA ARG A 314 7.72 -5.10 8.95
C ARG A 314 8.95 -4.20 9.01
N LEU A 315 10.07 -4.67 9.55
CA LEU A 315 11.33 -3.93 9.60
C LEU A 315 12.49 -4.83 9.19
N VAL A 316 13.37 -4.31 8.33
CA VAL A 316 14.64 -4.94 7.95
C VAL A 316 15.77 -3.94 8.12
N VAL A 317 16.84 -4.39 8.76
CA VAL A 317 18.08 -3.62 8.93
C VAL A 317 19.23 -4.37 8.27
N ALA A 318 19.92 -3.72 7.32
CA ALA A 318 21.05 -4.25 6.58
C ALA A 318 21.97 -3.09 6.16
N HIS A 319 23.27 -3.32 6.02
CA HIS A 319 24.22 -2.23 5.75
C HIS A 319 23.97 -1.53 4.41
N ALA A 320 23.97 -2.24 3.28
CA ALA A 320 23.68 -1.70 1.94
C ALA A 320 22.20 -1.87 1.53
N GLY A 321 21.34 -2.24 2.49
CA GLY A 321 19.94 -2.58 2.26
C GLY A 321 19.72 -3.97 1.67
N LEU A 322 18.46 -4.33 1.39
CA LEU A 322 18.11 -5.70 1.00
C LEU A 322 16.76 -5.81 0.26
N LYS A 323 16.78 -6.41 -0.94
CA LYS A 323 15.57 -6.76 -1.71
C LYS A 323 14.67 -7.73 -0.94
N GLU A 324 13.35 -7.63 -1.11
CA GLU A 324 12.35 -8.43 -0.37
C GLU A 324 12.59 -9.93 -0.49
N ASN A 325 12.91 -10.41 -1.70
CA ASN A 325 13.19 -11.82 -1.95
C ASN A 325 14.46 -12.35 -1.26
N LEU A 326 15.30 -11.49 -0.66
CA LEU A 326 16.50 -11.88 0.09
C LEU A 326 16.29 -11.79 1.62
N GLN A 327 15.21 -11.16 2.08
CA GLN A 327 14.96 -10.90 3.51
C GLN A 327 14.68 -12.20 4.27
N GLY A 328 15.38 -12.40 5.40
CA GLY A 328 15.24 -13.59 6.24
C GLY A 328 15.82 -14.86 5.60
N ARG A 329 16.65 -14.72 4.57
CA ARG A 329 17.29 -15.84 3.85
C ARG A 329 18.78 -15.93 4.18
N GLY A 330 19.40 -17.07 3.88
CA GLY A 330 20.79 -17.36 4.26
C GLY A 330 21.62 -17.92 3.12
N SER A 331 22.47 -17.09 2.51
CA SER A 331 23.46 -17.51 1.52
C SER A 331 24.62 -16.52 1.41
N GLY A 332 25.72 -16.91 0.76
CA GLY A 332 26.82 -15.99 0.46
C GLY A 332 26.35 -14.78 -0.36
N ARG A 333 25.49 -15.00 -1.38
CA ARG A 333 24.92 -13.92 -2.20
C ARG A 333 24.06 -12.94 -1.39
N VAL A 334 23.30 -13.44 -0.41
CA VAL A 334 22.52 -12.56 0.49
C VAL A 334 23.45 -11.71 1.35
N ARG A 335 24.52 -12.29 1.88
CA ARG A 335 25.54 -11.56 2.65
C ARG A 335 26.27 -10.54 1.79
N ASP A 336 26.64 -10.89 0.57
CA ASP A 336 27.31 -9.99 -0.36
C ASP A 336 26.42 -8.79 -0.74
N PHE A 337 25.15 -9.04 -1.06
CA PHE A 337 24.20 -7.95 -1.35
C PHE A 337 24.04 -7.01 -0.15
N ALA A 338 23.85 -7.57 1.06
CA ALA A 338 23.70 -6.78 2.29
C ALA A 338 24.93 -5.93 2.63
N LEU A 339 26.12 -6.30 2.14
CA LEU A 339 27.37 -5.59 2.37
C LEU A 339 27.73 -4.57 1.28
N TYR A 340 27.42 -4.87 0.02
CA TYR A 340 27.96 -4.12 -1.12
C TYR A 340 26.89 -3.56 -2.07
N GLY A 341 25.64 -4.00 -1.94
CA GLY A 341 24.60 -3.78 -2.93
C GLY A 341 24.85 -4.55 -4.24
N GLU A 342 24.26 -4.08 -5.34
CA GLU A 342 24.40 -4.67 -6.68
C GLU A 342 24.99 -3.62 -7.63
N THR A 343 26.14 -3.94 -8.24
CA THR A 343 26.87 -3.06 -9.16
C THR A 343 26.50 -3.34 -10.61
N THR A 344 26.50 -2.31 -11.47
CA THR A 344 26.30 -2.46 -12.92
C THR A 344 27.52 -3.04 -13.63
N GLY A 345 28.70 -3.00 -12.98
CA GLY A 345 29.99 -3.34 -13.57
C GLY A 345 30.74 -2.15 -14.15
N GLU A 346 30.11 -0.98 -14.19
CA GLU A 346 30.71 0.28 -14.61
C GLU A 346 31.28 1.06 -13.42
N THR A 347 32.19 2.00 -13.69
CA THR A 347 32.72 2.96 -12.73
C THR A 347 32.32 4.37 -13.14
N ASP A 348 31.94 5.21 -12.18
CA ASP A 348 31.61 6.61 -12.41
C ASP A 348 32.87 7.47 -12.66
N GLU A 349 32.66 8.77 -12.89
CA GLU A 349 33.73 9.75 -13.11
C GLU A 349 34.70 9.90 -11.94
N TYR A 350 34.31 9.45 -10.74
CA TYR A 350 35.13 9.45 -9.53
C TYR A 350 35.84 8.10 -9.30
N GLY A 351 35.71 7.15 -10.24
CA GLY A 351 36.29 5.81 -10.15
C GLY A 351 35.56 4.88 -9.18
N LEU A 352 34.35 5.22 -8.74
CA LEU A 352 33.52 4.42 -7.84
C LEU A 352 32.58 3.51 -8.63
N PRO A 353 32.29 2.28 -8.16
CA PRO A 353 31.35 1.39 -8.85
C PRO A 353 29.94 1.98 -8.93
N VAL A 354 29.37 2.03 -10.13
CA VAL A 354 27.97 2.39 -10.36
C VAL A 354 27.09 1.24 -9.86
N ARG A 355 26.02 1.58 -9.13
CA ARG A 355 25.12 0.62 -8.49
C ARG A 355 23.71 0.74 -9.01
N TYR A 356 23.01 -0.39 -9.10
CA TYR A 356 21.58 -0.40 -9.40
C TYR A 356 20.80 0.20 -8.22
N ASN A 357 19.85 1.07 -8.53
CA ASN A 357 18.94 1.65 -7.53
C ASN A 357 17.83 0.66 -7.19
N TRP A 358 18.16 -0.39 -6.42
CA TRP A 358 17.19 -1.40 -6.01
C TRP A 358 16.05 -0.82 -5.14
N ALA A 359 16.28 0.31 -4.46
CA ALA A 359 15.27 1.01 -3.67
C ALA A 359 14.15 1.58 -4.54
N ALA A 360 14.46 2.08 -5.75
CA ALA A 360 13.46 2.53 -6.71
C ALA A 360 12.50 1.41 -7.17
N GLU A 361 12.99 0.18 -7.22
CA GLU A 361 12.21 -1.01 -7.60
C GLU A 361 11.62 -1.75 -6.39
N TYR A 362 11.90 -1.32 -5.16
CA TYR A 362 11.44 -2.03 -3.98
C TYR A 362 9.90 -1.95 -3.88
N ARG A 363 9.27 -3.11 -3.70
CA ARG A 363 7.80 -3.25 -3.56
C ARG A 363 7.40 -4.01 -2.28
N GLY A 364 8.37 -4.34 -1.44
CA GLY A 364 8.15 -5.16 -0.26
C GLY A 364 7.45 -4.42 0.88
N ARG A 365 6.90 -5.21 1.81
CA ARG A 365 6.14 -4.67 2.95
C ARG A 365 6.99 -4.07 4.07
N ALA A 366 8.26 -4.46 4.18
CA ALA A 366 9.11 -4.06 5.29
C ALA A 366 9.66 -2.64 5.07
N ALA A 367 9.77 -1.86 6.14
CA ALA A 367 10.65 -0.72 6.16
C ALA A 367 12.09 -1.22 6.11
N VAL A 368 12.87 -0.84 5.09
CA VAL A 368 14.29 -1.23 4.98
C VAL A 368 15.16 -0.05 5.36
N VAL A 369 15.88 -0.16 6.48
CA VAL A 369 16.78 0.88 7.00
C VAL A 369 18.23 0.44 6.78
N TYR A 370 19.02 1.32 6.17
CA TYR A 370 20.38 0.99 5.71
C TYR A 370 21.31 2.20 5.66
N GLY A 371 22.61 1.97 5.44
CA GLY A 371 23.66 2.99 5.25
C GLY A 371 24.39 2.79 3.91
N HIS A 372 25.74 2.69 3.95
CA HIS A 372 26.65 2.35 2.85
C HIS A 372 26.96 3.46 1.83
N VAL A 373 25.94 4.15 1.32
CA VAL A 373 26.13 5.23 0.34
C VAL A 373 25.67 6.54 0.97
N PRO A 374 26.60 7.46 1.29
CA PRO A 374 26.26 8.66 2.05
C PRO A 374 25.36 9.58 1.24
N THR A 375 24.35 10.13 1.92
CA THR A 375 23.39 11.10 1.38
C THR A 375 23.38 12.36 2.25
N PRO A 376 23.09 13.56 1.72
CA PRO A 376 23.07 14.78 2.54
C PRO A 376 22.01 14.73 3.65
N GLU A 377 20.82 14.25 3.29
CA GLU A 377 19.67 14.10 4.16
C GLU A 377 19.02 12.74 3.88
N PRO A 378 18.48 12.07 4.90
CA PRO A 378 17.81 10.78 4.74
C PRO A 378 16.45 10.97 4.07
N GLU A 379 16.20 10.25 2.98
CA GLU A 379 14.94 10.29 2.24
C GLU A 379 14.27 8.92 2.17
N TRP A 380 12.95 8.90 2.29
CA TRP A 380 12.16 7.70 2.05
C TRP A 380 12.01 7.46 0.55
N VAL A 381 12.37 6.26 0.10
CA VAL A 381 12.14 5.77 -1.26
C VAL A 381 11.51 4.39 -1.20
N ASN A 382 10.26 4.25 -1.65
CA ASN A 382 9.48 3.02 -1.65
C ASN A 382 9.47 2.28 -0.30
N ASN A 383 9.39 2.98 0.83
CA ASN A 383 9.49 2.40 2.18
C ASN A 383 10.90 1.84 2.52
N THR A 384 11.94 2.36 1.87
CA THR A 384 13.34 2.17 2.23
C THR A 384 13.96 3.52 2.58
N ILE A 385 14.97 3.55 3.45
CA ILE A 385 15.63 4.79 3.88
C ILE A 385 17.12 4.54 4.14
N CYS A 386 17.97 5.35 3.49
CA CYS A 386 19.38 5.44 3.80
C CYS A 386 19.58 6.45 4.95
N ILE A 387 20.27 6.04 6.01
CA ILE A 387 20.59 6.87 7.17
C ILE A 387 22.10 7.12 7.32
N ASP A 388 22.90 6.71 6.33
CA ASP A 388 24.26 7.22 6.18
C ASP A 388 24.20 8.65 5.67
N THR A 389 24.43 9.59 6.58
CA THR A 389 24.47 11.03 6.31
C THR A 389 25.89 11.60 6.27
N GLY A 390 26.88 10.74 6.02
CA GLY A 390 28.26 11.14 5.77
C GLY A 390 28.95 11.84 6.94
N CYS A 391 28.72 11.39 8.19
CA CYS A 391 29.29 11.99 9.40
C CYS A 391 30.81 12.23 9.27
N VAL A 392 31.56 11.23 8.82
CA VAL A 392 33.03 11.33 8.69
C VAL A 392 33.49 12.37 7.66
N PHE A 393 32.62 12.71 6.70
CA PHE A 393 32.85 13.69 5.65
C PHE A 393 32.37 15.11 6.02
N GLY A 394 31.98 15.33 7.29
CA GLY A 394 31.47 16.62 7.76
C GLY A 394 29.95 16.79 7.65
N GLY A 395 29.21 15.71 7.38
CA GLY A 395 27.75 15.70 7.39
C GLY A 395 27.17 15.55 8.80
N LYS A 396 26.29 14.56 8.99
CA LYS A 396 25.66 14.26 10.29
C LYS A 396 25.81 12.78 10.62
N LEU A 397 25.79 12.43 11.91
CA LEU A 397 25.47 11.06 12.33
C LEU A 397 23.98 10.99 12.64
N THR A 398 23.27 10.08 11.96
CA THR A 398 21.80 10.01 12.01
C THR A 398 21.35 8.67 12.57
N ALA A 399 20.33 8.72 13.43
CA ALA A 399 19.58 7.58 13.91
C ALA A 399 18.11 7.67 13.47
N PHE A 400 17.53 6.52 13.16
CA PHE A 400 16.13 6.34 12.85
C PHE A 400 15.41 5.59 13.99
N ARG A 401 14.36 6.21 14.55
CA ARG A 401 13.56 5.67 15.65
C ARG A 401 12.39 4.88 15.10
N TYR A 402 12.28 3.62 15.50
CA TYR A 402 11.19 2.72 15.11
C TYR A 402 10.38 2.30 16.34
N PRO A 403 9.03 2.30 16.29
CA PRO A 403 8.16 2.47 15.11
C PRO A 403 7.75 3.91 14.79
N GLU A 404 8.25 4.90 15.54
CA GLU A 404 7.82 6.31 15.43
C GLU A 404 8.14 6.94 14.07
N ARG A 405 9.14 6.40 13.37
CA ARG A 405 9.70 6.90 12.10
C ARG A 405 10.33 8.29 12.22
N GLU A 406 10.82 8.64 13.40
CA GLU A 406 11.52 9.90 13.67
C GLU A 406 13.01 9.79 13.35
N LEU A 407 13.60 10.88 12.88
CA LEU A 407 15.03 11.00 12.64
C LEU A 407 15.66 11.88 13.72
N VAL A 408 16.74 11.40 14.33
CA VAL A 408 17.55 12.15 15.31
C VAL A 408 18.97 12.18 14.79
N SER A 409 19.57 13.37 14.73
CA SER A 409 20.94 13.52 14.24
C SER A 409 21.76 14.50 15.07
N VAL A 410 23.08 14.34 14.97
CA VAL A 410 24.11 15.26 15.48
C VAL A 410 25.03 15.65 14.32
N ALA A 411 25.45 16.91 14.28
CA ALA A 411 26.36 17.38 13.24
C ALA A 411 27.78 16.85 13.50
N ALA A 412 28.51 16.54 12.43
CA ALA A 412 29.92 16.23 12.54
C ALA A 412 30.70 17.43 13.08
N LYS A 413 31.63 17.21 14.02
CA LYS A 413 32.42 18.31 14.60
C LYS A 413 33.39 18.93 13.60
N LYS A 414 33.80 18.16 12.59
CA LYS A 414 34.66 18.59 11.47
C LYS A 414 34.62 17.56 10.33
N VAL A 415 35.21 17.91 9.19
CA VAL A 415 35.55 16.93 8.15
C VAL A 415 36.75 16.11 8.66
N TYR A 416 36.56 14.80 8.93
CA TYR A 416 37.63 13.91 9.38
C TYR A 416 38.36 13.23 8.23
N TYR A 417 37.67 13.04 7.11
CA TYR A 417 38.19 12.44 5.89
C TYR A 417 37.60 13.16 4.68
N GLU A 418 38.40 13.45 3.66
CA GLU A 418 37.92 14.16 2.48
C GLU A 418 37.06 13.23 1.60
N PRO A 419 35.82 13.64 1.23
CA PRO A 419 34.96 12.81 0.41
C PRO A 419 35.47 12.75 -1.03
N VAL A 420 35.55 11.54 -1.59
CA VAL A 420 35.93 11.33 -3.01
C VAL A 420 34.90 11.97 -3.96
N ARG A 421 33.63 11.90 -3.57
CA ARG A 421 32.49 12.56 -4.22
C ARG A 421 31.93 13.61 -3.27
N PRO A 422 31.81 14.89 -3.65
CA PRO A 422 31.27 15.93 -2.78
C PRO A 422 29.93 15.51 -2.17
N LEU A 423 29.83 15.56 -0.83
CA LEU A 423 28.60 15.16 -0.13
C LEU A 423 27.48 16.15 -0.43
N PHE A 424 27.77 17.44 -0.32
CA PHE A 424 26.85 18.51 -0.70
C PHE A 424 27.17 18.97 -2.12
N PRO A 425 26.31 18.73 -3.12
CA PRO A 425 26.48 19.37 -4.42
C PRO A 425 26.38 20.90 -4.27
N GLU A 426 27.12 21.66 -5.09
CA GLU A 426 27.03 23.13 -5.13
C GLU A 426 25.57 23.57 -5.31
N ALA A 427 25.18 24.59 -4.55
CA ALA A 427 23.82 25.12 -4.38
C ALA A 427 22.90 24.88 -5.58
N ALA A 428 22.25 23.71 -5.60
CA ALA A 428 21.30 23.36 -6.63
C ALA A 428 19.94 23.93 -6.25
N ALA A 429 19.17 24.37 -7.24
CA ALA A 429 17.79 24.79 -7.08
C ALA A 429 16.98 23.77 -6.27
N PRO A 430 15.88 24.18 -5.60
CA PRO A 430 15.04 23.27 -4.83
C PRO A 430 14.61 22.06 -5.68
N LYS A 431 15.16 20.88 -5.43
CA LYS A 431 14.86 19.65 -6.17
C LYS A 431 13.63 18.95 -5.58
N LEU A 432 13.03 18.07 -6.38
CA LEU A 432 12.08 17.08 -5.89
C LEU A 432 12.83 16.08 -4.99
N SER A 433 12.11 15.43 -4.06
CA SER A 433 12.69 14.29 -3.34
C SER A 433 12.88 13.13 -4.29
N ALA A 434 13.76 12.18 -3.95
CA ALA A 434 13.98 10.98 -4.76
C ALA A 434 12.67 10.20 -5.01
N GLN A 435 11.75 10.16 -4.04
CA GLN A 435 10.44 9.53 -4.23
C GLN A 435 9.58 10.31 -5.23
N HIS A 436 9.54 11.65 -5.15
CA HIS A 436 8.75 12.46 -6.07
C HIS A 436 9.27 12.39 -7.52
N GLU A 437 10.58 12.23 -7.73
CA GLU A 437 11.16 11.99 -9.05
C GLU A 437 10.74 10.61 -9.59
N LEU A 438 10.68 9.58 -8.73
CA LEU A 438 10.20 8.26 -9.12
C LEU A 438 8.69 8.22 -9.38
N ASP A 439 7.93 9.08 -8.72
CA ASP A 439 6.48 9.19 -8.87
C ASP A 439 6.04 9.94 -10.15
N ASP A 440 6.98 10.48 -10.95
CA ASP A 440 6.67 11.11 -12.24
C ASP A 440 6.17 10.13 -13.29
N VAL A 441 6.57 8.85 -13.21
CA VAL A 441 6.18 7.81 -14.17
C VAL A 441 5.52 6.65 -13.44
N LEU A 442 4.25 6.40 -13.78
CA LEU A 442 3.54 5.21 -13.29
C LEU A 442 4.00 3.97 -14.05
N ASP A 443 4.30 2.92 -13.30
CA ASP A 443 4.55 1.58 -13.86
C ASP A 443 3.23 0.99 -14.37
N LEU A 444 3.25 0.45 -15.59
CA LEU A 444 2.07 -0.15 -16.21
C LEU A 444 1.58 -1.37 -15.43
N ASP A 445 2.49 -2.17 -14.88
CA ASP A 445 2.16 -3.36 -14.09
C ASP A 445 1.48 -2.98 -12.76
N ASP A 446 1.70 -1.75 -12.29
CA ASP A 446 1.06 -1.20 -11.09
C ASP A 446 -0.40 -0.77 -11.34
N VAL A 447 -0.96 -0.83 -12.56
CA VAL A 447 -2.35 -0.39 -12.85
C VAL A 447 -3.11 -1.28 -13.84
N THR A 448 -2.51 -2.34 -14.37
CA THR A 448 -3.13 -3.27 -15.33
C THR A 448 -3.49 -4.64 -14.72
N GLY A 449 -4.24 -5.44 -15.48
CA GLY A 449 -4.66 -6.78 -15.06
C GLY A 449 -5.72 -6.81 -13.96
N LYS A 450 -6.05 -8.00 -13.48
CA LYS A 450 -6.93 -8.19 -12.33
C LYS A 450 -6.19 -7.82 -11.04
N ARG A 451 -6.79 -6.96 -10.22
CA ARG A 451 -6.19 -6.48 -8.97
C ARG A 451 -7.11 -6.70 -7.78
N ILE A 452 -6.50 -6.87 -6.62
CA ILE A 452 -7.19 -6.88 -5.33
C ILE A 452 -6.55 -5.80 -4.48
N VAL A 453 -7.31 -4.73 -4.24
CA VAL A 453 -6.87 -3.62 -3.40
C VAL A 453 -7.37 -3.87 -1.99
N GLU A 454 -6.44 -3.92 -1.03
CA GLU A 454 -6.75 -4.02 0.39
C GLU A 454 -7.00 -2.62 0.96
N THR A 455 -8.14 -2.46 1.64
CA THR A 455 -8.50 -1.22 2.33
C THR A 455 -8.89 -1.50 3.77
N ARG A 456 -8.70 -0.51 4.66
CA ARG A 456 -9.10 -0.59 6.06
C ARG A 456 -10.62 -0.83 6.23
N LEU A 457 -11.45 -0.25 5.36
CA LEU A 457 -12.91 -0.32 5.48
C LEU A 457 -13.48 -1.60 4.87
N LEU A 458 -12.98 -2.02 3.71
CA LEU A 458 -13.36 -3.24 3.00
C LEU A 458 -12.09 -4.01 2.60
N LYS A 459 -11.84 -5.13 3.27
CA LYS A 459 -10.56 -5.85 3.19
C LYS A 459 -10.09 -6.19 1.78
N ASN A 460 -10.99 -6.57 0.87
CA ASN A 460 -10.61 -6.97 -0.48
C ASN A 460 -11.58 -6.37 -1.50
N ILE A 461 -11.11 -5.40 -2.27
CA ILE A 461 -11.86 -4.84 -3.40
C ILE A 461 -11.22 -5.34 -4.69
N THR A 462 -11.97 -6.12 -5.46
CA THR A 462 -11.50 -6.63 -6.74
C THR A 462 -11.76 -5.61 -7.84
N ILE A 463 -10.70 -5.24 -8.56
CA ILE A 463 -10.78 -4.50 -9.81
C ILE A 463 -10.55 -5.49 -10.95
N ARG A 464 -11.53 -5.61 -11.86
CA ARG A 464 -11.42 -6.50 -13.02
C ARG A 464 -10.55 -5.85 -14.10
N GLU A 465 -9.96 -6.68 -14.93
CA GLU A 465 -9.02 -6.24 -15.98
C GLU A 465 -9.69 -5.29 -16.98
N GLU A 466 -10.94 -5.58 -17.37
CA GLU A 466 -11.71 -4.73 -18.28
C GLU A 466 -11.88 -3.31 -17.71
N ASN A 467 -12.19 -3.21 -16.42
CA ASN A 467 -12.41 -1.93 -15.72
C ASN A 467 -11.08 -1.17 -15.53
N ALA A 468 -10.01 -1.88 -15.17
CA ALA A 468 -8.67 -1.29 -15.04
C ALA A 468 -8.20 -0.68 -16.37
N THR A 469 -8.47 -1.36 -17.49
CA THR A 469 -8.13 -0.88 -18.83
C THR A 469 -8.87 0.41 -19.19
N ALA A 470 -10.17 0.49 -18.86
CA ALA A 470 -10.95 1.72 -19.07
C ALA A 470 -10.44 2.89 -18.22
N ALA A 471 -10.08 2.64 -16.96
CA ALA A 471 -9.49 3.66 -16.09
C ALA A 471 -8.13 4.15 -16.60
N LEU A 472 -7.30 3.23 -17.10
CA LEU A 472 -5.99 3.56 -17.67
C LEU A 472 -6.13 4.51 -18.88
N GLU A 473 -7.12 4.29 -19.75
CA GLU A 473 -7.39 5.17 -20.89
C GLU A 473 -7.68 6.60 -20.42
N VAL A 474 -8.59 6.75 -19.44
CA VAL A 474 -9.01 8.05 -18.96
C VAL A 474 -7.86 8.77 -18.26
N MET A 475 -7.10 8.06 -17.41
CA MET A 475 -6.02 8.66 -16.64
C MET A 475 -4.82 9.02 -17.52
N SER A 476 -4.44 8.16 -18.47
CA SER A 476 -3.25 8.39 -19.30
C SER A 476 -3.43 9.50 -20.34
N ARG A 477 -4.66 9.74 -20.81
CA ARG A 477 -4.91 10.71 -21.90
C ARG A 477 -5.47 12.05 -21.43
N PHE A 478 -6.28 12.05 -20.39
CA PHE A 478 -7.15 13.19 -20.09
C PHE A 478 -7.09 13.68 -18.64
N ALA A 479 -6.47 12.91 -17.74
CA ALA A 479 -6.36 13.35 -16.37
C ALA A 479 -5.33 14.46 -16.21
N ALA A 480 -5.47 15.19 -15.11
CA ALA A 480 -4.47 16.13 -14.67
C ALA A 480 -3.18 15.40 -14.24
N ASN A 481 -2.15 16.18 -13.89
CA ASN A 481 -0.94 15.64 -13.28
C ASN A 481 -1.32 14.69 -12.11
N PRO A 482 -1.01 13.39 -12.21
CA PRO A 482 -1.43 12.39 -11.23
C PRO A 482 -0.97 12.70 -9.80
N LYS A 483 0.12 13.46 -9.63
CA LYS A 483 0.63 13.90 -8.33
C LYS A 483 -0.37 14.71 -7.51
N TRP A 484 -1.29 15.42 -8.16
CA TRP A 484 -2.38 16.11 -7.47
C TRP A 484 -3.52 15.20 -7.02
N LEU A 485 -3.65 14.03 -7.65
CA LEU A 485 -4.80 13.14 -7.50
C LEU A 485 -4.61 12.18 -6.33
N ALA A 486 -4.76 12.70 -5.11
CA ALA A 486 -4.76 11.91 -3.88
C ALA A 486 -6.11 11.25 -3.57
N TYR A 487 -7.18 11.65 -4.26
CA TYR A 487 -8.56 11.22 -3.99
C TYR A 487 -9.44 11.34 -5.24
N LEU A 488 -10.38 10.41 -5.39
CA LEU A 488 -11.55 10.58 -6.26
C LEU A 488 -12.82 10.27 -5.47
N PRO A 489 -13.90 11.06 -5.66
CA PRO A 489 -15.12 10.93 -4.90
C PRO A 489 -15.92 9.70 -5.34
N PRO A 490 -16.62 9.03 -4.41
CA PRO A 490 -17.44 7.89 -4.74
C PRO A 490 -18.73 8.31 -5.43
N THR A 491 -19.30 7.37 -6.16
CA THR A 491 -20.69 7.40 -6.61
C THR A 491 -21.65 7.40 -5.44
N MET A 492 -22.86 7.92 -5.66
CA MET A 492 -23.89 8.01 -4.63
C MET A 492 -25.16 7.28 -5.06
N SER A 493 -25.73 6.49 -4.15
CA SER A 493 -26.99 5.77 -4.37
C SER A 493 -28.20 6.61 -3.91
N PRO A 494 -29.35 6.55 -4.62
CA PRO A 494 -30.56 7.19 -4.14
C PRO A 494 -31.26 6.36 -3.06
N SER A 495 -32.28 6.95 -2.43
CA SER A 495 -33.20 6.22 -1.55
C SER A 495 -33.97 5.13 -2.31
N GLU A 496 -34.57 4.21 -1.57
CA GLU A 496 -35.66 3.36 -2.04
C GLU A 496 -36.75 4.20 -2.74
N THR A 497 -37.47 3.57 -3.67
CA THR A 497 -38.58 4.22 -4.36
C THR A 497 -39.74 4.45 -3.40
N SER A 498 -40.32 5.65 -3.45
CA SER A 498 -41.35 6.03 -2.51
C SER A 498 -42.72 5.46 -2.86
N ARG A 499 -43.49 5.16 -1.80
CA ARG A 499 -44.91 4.82 -1.88
C ARG A 499 -45.82 6.06 -1.78
N ALA A 500 -45.26 7.22 -1.42
CA ALA A 500 -46.01 8.46 -1.37
C ALA A 500 -46.55 8.84 -2.76
N ASP A 501 -47.77 9.39 -2.78
CA ASP A 501 -48.42 9.73 -4.05
C ASP A 501 -47.66 10.85 -4.78
N GLY A 502 -47.46 10.67 -6.08
CA GLY A 502 -46.73 11.62 -6.92
C GLY A 502 -45.23 11.76 -6.68
N PHE A 503 -44.61 10.92 -5.83
CA PHE A 503 -43.16 10.92 -5.58
C PHE A 503 -42.50 9.62 -6.00
N LEU A 504 -41.32 9.73 -6.63
CA LEU A 504 -40.42 8.60 -6.86
C LEU A 504 -39.38 8.47 -5.74
N GLU A 505 -38.93 9.59 -5.19
CA GLU A 505 -38.03 9.69 -4.05
C GLU A 505 -38.65 10.60 -3.00
N HIS A 506 -38.55 10.23 -1.73
CA HIS A 506 -39.06 11.00 -0.61
C HIS A 506 -38.15 10.79 0.62
N PRO A 507 -38.01 11.80 1.52
CA PRO A 507 -37.14 11.71 2.70
C PRO A 507 -37.37 10.47 3.58
N ALA A 508 -38.62 10.03 3.68
CA ALA A 508 -39.03 8.91 4.53
C ALA A 508 -38.24 7.62 4.26
N GLU A 509 -37.97 7.30 3.00
CA GLU A 509 -37.23 6.10 2.59
C GLU A 509 -35.75 6.19 2.98
N ALA A 510 -35.11 7.36 2.83
CA ALA A 510 -33.73 7.56 3.27
C ALA A 510 -33.60 7.43 4.80
N PHE A 511 -34.53 8.00 5.56
CA PHE A 511 -34.57 7.87 7.02
C PHE A 511 -34.83 6.42 7.46
N ALA A 512 -35.74 5.71 6.79
CA ALA A 512 -36.00 4.31 7.06
C ALA A 512 -34.76 3.43 6.81
N TYR A 513 -33.98 3.72 5.76
CA TYR A 513 -32.71 3.02 5.52
C TYR A 513 -31.77 3.16 6.72
N TYR A 514 -31.53 4.37 7.21
CA TYR A 514 -30.59 4.60 8.32
C TYR A 514 -31.09 4.03 9.64
N ARG A 515 -32.40 4.10 9.93
CA ARG A 515 -32.99 3.39 11.08
C ARG A 515 -32.73 1.88 11.02
N ALA A 516 -32.87 1.28 9.84
CA ALA A 516 -32.61 -0.15 9.64
C ALA A 516 -31.12 -0.54 9.71
N GLN A 517 -30.21 0.42 9.90
CA GLN A 517 -28.78 0.22 10.13
C GLN A 517 -28.35 0.65 11.54
N ASP A 518 -29.31 0.85 12.45
CA ASP A 518 -29.10 1.31 13.84
C ASP A 518 -28.40 2.69 13.93
N VAL A 519 -28.62 3.56 12.95
CA VAL A 519 -28.16 4.95 13.01
C VAL A 519 -29.19 5.80 13.75
N ALA A 520 -28.77 6.49 14.80
CA ALA A 520 -29.67 7.32 15.62
C ALA A 520 -29.92 8.71 15.01
N GLN A 521 -28.89 9.32 14.43
CA GLN A 521 -28.93 10.68 13.90
C GLN A 521 -28.32 10.78 12.51
N VAL A 522 -28.92 11.62 11.68
CA VAL A 522 -28.45 11.92 10.32
C VAL A 522 -28.36 13.42 10.11
N VAL A 523 -27.54 13.82 9.15
CA VAL A 523 -27.43 15.20 8.66
C VAL A 523 -27.98 15.25 7.24
N CYS A 524 -28.97 16.10 7.03
CA CYS A 524 -29.55 16.42 5.73
C CYS A 524 -28.89 17.69 5.20
N GLU A 525 -28.11 17.57 4.15
CA GLU A 525 -27.46 18.70 3.46
C GLU A 525 -28.19 19.02 2.16
N GLU A 526 -28.29 20.30 1.80
CA GLU A 526 -28.78 20.68 0.47
C GLU A 526 -27.94 20.01 -0.61
N LYS A 527 -28.61 19.36 -1.56
CA LYS A 527 -27.94 18.83 -2.74
C LYS A 527 -27.82 19.95 -3.76
N HIS A 528 -26.68 20.62 -3.77
CA HIS A 528 -26.33 21.62 -4.78
C HIS A 528 -26.32 20.99 -6.18
N MET A 529 -26.87 21.71 -7.16
CA MET A 529 -26.93 21.26 -8.55
C MET A 529 -25.81 21.90 -9.36
N GLY A 530 -24.67 21.21 -9.42
CA GLY A 530 -23.49 21.68 -10.14
C GLY A 530 -22.71 20.52 -10.72
N SER A 531 -21.39 20.55 -10.54
CA SER A 531 -20.51 19.44 -10.82
C SER A 531 -19.57 19.23 -9.66
N ARG A 532 -19.47 17.99 -9.20
CA ARG A 532 -18.54 17.57 -8.16
C ARG A 532 -17.10 17.99 -8.51
N ALA A 533 -16.46 18.70 -7.59
CA ALA A 533 -15.11 19.22 -7.72
C ALA A 533 -14.28 18.84 -6.48
N VAL A 534 -13.13 18.21 -6.70
CA VAL A 534 -12.12 17.97 -5.67
C VAL A 534 -11.08 19.08 -5.81
N VAL A 535 -10.89 19.86 -4.75
CA VAL A 535 -9.92 20.96 -4.75
C VAL A 535 -8.75 20.59 -3.86
N ALA A 536 -7.56 20.40 -4.45
CA ALA A 536 -6.31 20.33 -3.70
C ALA A 536 -5.64 21.69 -3.76
N LEU A 537 -5.41 22.30 -2.61
CA LEU A 537 -4.91 23.67 -2.49
C LEU A 537 -3.72 23.74 -1.54
N CYS A 538 -2.65 24.40 -1.98
CA CYS A 538 -1.46 24.70 -1.22
C CYS A 538 -1.41 26.18 -0.86
N ARG A 539 -0.78 26.49 0.28
CA ARG A 539 -0.50 27.85 0.75
C ARG A 539 0.46 28.58 -0.19
N ASP A 540 1.43 27.86 -0.75
CA ASP A 540 2.49 28.37 -1.62
C ASP A 540 3.05 27.27 -2.53
N ALA A 541 3.90 27.68 -3.49
CA ALA A 541 4.55 26.77 -4.42
C ALA A 541 5.57 25.84 -3.75
N GLU A 542 6.14 26.24 -2.62
CA GLU A 542 7.07 25.39 -1.87
C GLU A 542 6.34 24.19 -1.25
N THR A 543 5.13 24.41 -0.74
CA THR A 543 4.27 23.34 -0.24
C THR A 543 3.85 22.40 -1.36
N ALA A 544 3.48 22.90 -2.54
CA ALA A 544 3.20 22.06 -3.70
C ALA A 544 4.39 21.14 -4.07
N ARG A 545 5.61 21.70 -4.06
CA ARG A 545 6.84 20.95 -4.36
C ARG A 545 7.16 19.90 -3.28
N THR A 546 7.13 20.29 -2.00
CA THR A 546 7.56 19.43 -0.89
C THR A 546 6.52 18.39 -0.48
N ARG A 547 5.23 18.65 -0.72
CA ARG A 547 4.14 17.75 -0.33
C ARG A 547 3.59 16.89 -1.45
N PHE A 548 3.43 17.46 -2.64
CA PHE A 548 2.83 16.78 -3.80
C PHE A 548 3.88 16.43 -4.86
N GLY A 549 5.09 17.01 -4.79
CA GLY A 549 6.12 16.79 -5.80
C GLY A 549 5.82 17.51 -7.12
N VAL A 550 5.04 18.58 -7.08
CA VAL A 550 4.62 19.37 -8.25
C VAL A 550 5.39 20.68 -8.33
N VAL A 551 5.91 20.99 -9.52
CA VAL A 551 6.65 22.23 -9.81
C VAL A 551 6.07 22.88 -11.06
N GLY A 552 5.87 24.19 -11.05
CA GLY A 552 5.46 24.96 -12.23
C GLY A 552 3.98 24.88 -12.65
N GLU A 553 3.11 24.24 -11.85
CA GLU A 553 1.67 24.11 -12.17
C GLU A 553 0.73 24.99 -11.32
N GLY A 554 1.30 25.86 -10.48
CA GLY A 554 0.54 26.76 -9.59
C GLY A 554 0.37 26.21 -8.18
N LEU A 555 -0.64 26.73 -7.47
CA LEU A 555 -0.87 26.48 -6.04
C LEU A 555 -1.79 25.29 -5.77
N GLY A 556 -2.27 24.59 -6.80
CA GLY A 556 -3.24 23.52 -6.62
C GLY A 556 -3.93 23.07 -7.90
N ILE A 557 -5.07 22.40 -7.71
CA ILE A 557 -5.95 21.94 -8.78
C ILE A 557 -7.41 21.96 -8.34
N CYS A 558 -8.31 22.25 -9.29
CA CYS A 558 -9.71 21.88 -9.20
C CYS A 558 -9.95 20.70 -10.16
N ALA A 559 -10.21 19.50 -9.63
CA ALA A 559 -10.35 18.28 -10.40
C ALA A 559 -11.81 17.78 -10.40
N THR A 560 -12.24 17.18 -11.51
CA THR A 560 -13.55 16.52 -11.60
C THR A 560 -13.55 15.16 -10.91
N ARG A 561 -14.73 14.53 -10.78
CA ARG A 561 -14.88 13.15 -10.29
C ARG A 561 -14.09 12.08 -11.08
N THR A 562 -13.59 12.41 -12.27
CA THR A 562 -12.79 11.52 -13.12
C THR A 562 -11.30 11.90 -13.17
N GLY A 563 -10.86 12.83 -12.31
CA GLY A 563 -9.45 13.23 -12.20
C GLY A 563 -8.97 14.20 -13.29
N ARG A 564 -9.90 14.78 -14.05
CA ARG A 564 -9.58 15.79 -15.09
C ARG A 564 -9.57 17.18 -14.48
N ARG A 565 -8.80 18.11 -15.05
CA ARG A 565 -8.92 19.53 -14.67
C ARG A 565 -10.35 20.03 -14.92
N PHE A 566 -10.87 20.77 -13.96
CA PHE A 566 -12.21 21.32 -14.05
C PHE A 566 -12.24 22.49 -15.03
N PHE A 567 -11.25 23.36 -15.07
CA PHE A 567 -11.23 24.45 -16.04
C PHE A 567 -10.37 24.06 -17.24
N GLU A 568 -10.86 24.35 -18.44
CA GLU A 568 -10.04 24.27 -19.66
C GLU A 568 -9.08 25.47 -19.74
N ASP A 569 -9.53 26.62 -19.25
CA ASP A 569 -8.73 27.83 -19.11
C ASP A 569 -7.91 27.81 -17.80
N ARG A 570 -6.59 27.91 -17.94
CA ARG A 570 -5.62 27.90 -16.85
C ARG A 570 -5.61 29.19 -16.05
N GLU A 571 -5.95 30.32 -16.67
CA GLU A 571 -5.98 31.62 -16.01
C GLU A 571 -7.15 31.67 -15.03
N ILE A 572 -8.33 31.24 -15.46
CA ILE A 572 -9.53 31.12 -14.60
C ILE A 572 -9.29 30.15 -13.44
N GLU A 573 -8.65 28.99 -13.67
CA GLU A 573 -8.32 28.06 -12.58
C GLU A 573 -7.36 28.70 -11.57
N THR A 574 -6.35 29.43 -12.06
CA THR A 574 -5.35 30.08 -11.20
C THR A 574 -6.00 31.16 -10.34
N GLU A 575 -6.80 32.04 -10.95
CA GLU A 575 -7.55 33.07 -10.23
C GLU A 575 -8.51 32.46 -9.18
N PHE A 576 -9.24 31.40 -9.56
CA PHE A 576 -10.12 30.66 -8.66
C PHE A 576 -9.36 30.09 -7.44
N LEU A 577 -8.21 29.45 -7.67
CA LEU A 577 -7.39 28.87 -6.59
C LEU A 577 -6.75 29.94 -5.72
N GLU A 578 -6.28 31.04 -6.29
CA GLU A 578 -5.73 32.17 -5.53
C GLU A 578 -6.79 32.78 -4.63
N ARG A 579 -8.00 33.00 -5.15
CA ARG A 579 -9.12 33.52 -4.37
C ARG A 579 -9.49 32.60 -3.20
N LEU A 580 -9.54 31.29 -3.42
CA LEU A 580 -9.76 30.32 -2.35
C LEU A 580 -8.62 30.32 -1.32
N ARG A 581 -7.35 30.46 -1.75
CA ARG A 581 -6.19 30.58 -0.85
C ARG A 581 -6.28 31.82 0.03
N PHE A 582 -6.67 32.97 -0.54
CA PHE A 582 -6.90 34.19 0.23
C PHE A 582 -8.06 34.03 1.22
N ALA A 583 -9.14 33.36 0.85
CA ALA A 583 -10.24 33.05 1.77
C ALA A 583 -9.76 32.17 2.94
N ALA A 584 -8.96 31.14 2.67
CA ALA A 584 -8.36 30.29 3.70
C ALA A 584 -7.40 31.06 4.63
N GLU A 585 -6.60 31.97 4.07
CA GLU A 585 -5.71 32.84 4.83
C GLU A 585 -6.49 33.79 5.75
N ARG A 586 -7.55 34.44 5.24
CA ARG A 586 -8.43 35.31 6.03
C ARG A 586 -9.18 34.57 7.13
N ALA A 587 -9.56 33.32 6.88
CA ALA A 587 -10.21 32.47 7.87
C ALA A 587 -9.25 31.95 8.96
N GLY A 588 -7.93 32.19 8.84
CA GLY A 588 -6.93 31.65 9.76
C GLY A 588 -6.72 30.13 9.63
N PHE A 589 -7.13 29.55 8.50
CA PHE A 589 -7.22 28.10 8.31
C PHE A 589 -5.86 27.40 8.45
N TRP A 590 -4.80 27.98 7.87
CA TRP A 590 -3.46 27.39 7.86
C TRP A 590 -2.92 27.19 9.27
N ASP A 591 -3.17 28.14 10.16
CA ASP A 591 -2.68 28.11 11.54
C ASP A 591 -3.60 27.25 12.43
N GLU A 592 -4.93 27.32 12.25
CA GLU A 592 -5.90 26.47 12.98
C GLU A 592 -5.63 24.97 12.78
N PHE A 593 -5.21 24.58 11.57
CA PHE A 593 -4.94 23.18 11.20
C PHE A 593 -3.46 22.82 11.14
N GLU A 594 -2.56 23.74 11.48
CA GLU A 594 -1.10 23.57 11.41
C GLU A 594 -0.65 22.97 10.06
N THR A 595 -1.11 23.57 8.96
CA THR A 595 -0.97 22.97 7.63
C THR A 595 -0.64 23.98 6.53
N GLY A 596 0.11 23.53 5.52
CA GLY A 596 0.37 24.26 4.28
C GLY A 596 -0.56 23.88 3.13
N TRP A 597 -1.45 22.89 3.30
CA TRP A 597 -2.31 22.42 2.21
C TRP A 597 -3.63 21.84 2.73
N MET A 598 -4.62 21.73 1.85
CA MET A 598 -5.89 21.07 2.12
C MET A 598 -6.42 20.35 0.88
N ILE A 599 -7.21 19.30 1.11
CA ILE A 599 -8.05 18.67 0.08
C ILE A 599 -9.51 18.85 0.49
N LEU A 600 -10.28 19.52 -0.38
CA LEU A 600 -11.71 19.76 -0.21
C LEU A 600 -12.52 18.94 -1.21
N ASP A 601 -13.68 18.50 -0.76
CA ASP A 601 -14.72 17.91 -1.59
C ASP A 601 -15.90 18.89 -1.69
N CYS A 602 -16.19 19.32 -2.92
CA CYS A 602 -17.05 20.46 -3.21
C CYS A 602 -18.03 20.19 -4.35
N GLU A 603 -19.06 21.03 -4.45
CA GLU A 603 -19.90 21.16 -5.64
C GLU A 603 -19.62 22.53 -6.26
N LEU A 604 -19.27 22.58 -7.55
CA LEU A 604 -19.03 23.82 -8.28
C LEU A 604 -20.19 24.12 -9.23
N MET A 605 -20.74 25.32 -9.12
CA MET A 605 -21.93 25.81 -9.84
C MET A 605 -21.58 27.01 -10.72
N PRO A 606 -22.33 27.23 -11.82
CA PRO A 606 -23.50 26.48 -12.28
C PRO A 606 -23.19 25.17 -13.01
N TRP A 607 -24.20 24.32 -13.13
CA TRP A 607 -24.13 23.10 -13.95
C TRP A 607 -23.77 23.38 -15.41
N SER A 608 -24.17 24.54 -15.94
CA SER A 608 -23.85 24.97 -17.31
C SER A 608 -22.36 25.07 -17.61
N VAL A 609 -21.48 25.33 -16.62
CA VAL A 609 -20.02 25.47 -16.84
C VAL A 609 -19.42 24.20 -17.45
N LYS A 610 -19.90 23.03 -17.03
CA LYS A 610 -19.42 21.74 -17.55
C LYS A 610 -20.38 21.05 -18.49
N ALA A 611 -21.68 21.27 -18.34
CA ALA A 611 -22.69 20.52 -19.08
C ALA A 611 -23.24 21.24 -20.31
N GLN A 612 -22.67 22.37 -20.75
CA GLN A 612 -23.26 23.19 -21.83
C GLN A 612 -23.58 22.39 -23.11
N ALA A 613 -22.66 21.54 -23.56
CA ALA A 613 -22.88 20.70 -24.75
C ALA A 613 -24.03 19.71 -24.53
N LEU A 614 -24.08 19.06 -23.37
CA LEU A 614 -25.14 18.12 -23.00
C LEU A 614 -26.50 18.82 -22.88
N ILE A 615 -26.54 20.00 -22.26
CA ILE A 615 -27.72 20.86 -22.17
C ILE A 615 -28.23 21.20 -23.56
N ARG A 616 -27.37 21.65 -24.47
CA ARG A 616 -27.76 22.04 -25.82
C ARG A 616 -28.26 20.86 -26.67
N GLN A 617 -27.54 19.74 -26.64
CA GLN A 617 -27.78 18.61 -27.54
C GLN A 617 -28.89 17.67 -27.06
N GLN A 618 -29.09 17.54 -25.75
CA GLN A 618 -30.07 16.61 -25.18
C GLN A 618 -31.22 17.38 -24.54
N TYR A 619 -30.97 18.14 -23.47
CA TYR A 619 -32.04 18.71 -22.64
C TYR A 619 -32.85 19.80 -23.37
N ALA A 620 -32.17 20.79 -23.93
CA ALA A 620 -32.79 21.88 -24.68
C ALA A 620 -33.42 21.40 -25.98
N ALA A 621 -32.82 20.41 -26.65
CA ALA A 621 -33.37 19.81 -27.86
C ALA A 621 -34.73 19.13 -27.58
N VAL A 622 -34.79 18.29 -26.54
CA VAL A 622 -36.04 17.64 -26.10
C VAL A 622 -37.08 18.69 -25.69
N GLY A 623 -36.70 19.65 -24.84
CA GLY A 623 -37.61 20.70 -24.38
C GLY A 623 -38.15 21.59 -25.52
N ALA A 624 -37.34 21.91 -26.52
CA ALA A 624 -37.77 22.69 -27.68
C ALA A 624 -38.71 21.88 -28.59
N ALA A 625 -38.32 20.65 -28.95
CA ALA A 625 -39.10 19.79 -29.85
C ALA A 625 -40.46 19.42 -29.24
N SER A 626 -40.48 19.01 -27.97
CA SER A 626 -41.72 18.64 -27.28
C SER A 626 -42.69 19.81 -27.17
N ARG A 627 -42.23 21.01 -26.78
CA ARG A 627 -43.12 22.17 -26.67
C ARG A 627 -43.67 22.60 -28.02
N ALA A 628 -42.85 22.63 -29.06
CA ALA A 628 -43.30 23.01 -30.41
C ALA A 628 -44.37 22.04 -30.94
N ALA A 629 -44.12 20.73 -30.87
CA ALA A 629 -45.05 19.73 -31.40
C ALA A 629 -46.33 19.61 -30.56
N LEU A 630 -46.21 19.61 -29.23
CA LEU A 630 -47.37 19.47 -28.33
C LEU A 630 -48.26 20.71 -28.37
N ALA A 631 -47.69 21.92 -28.46
CA ALA A 631 -48.47 23.16 -28.57
C ALA A 631 -49.37 23.15 -29.82
N GLU A 632 -48.81 22.78 -30.98
CA GLU A 632 -49.59 22.67 -32.22
C GLU A 632 -50.65 21.56 -32.13
N THR A 633 -50.28 20.40 -31.55
CA THR A 633 -51.22 19.28 -31.37
C THR A 633 -52.41 19.67 -30.49
N VAL A 634 -52.15 20.34 -29.36
CA VAL A 634 -53.20 20.86 -28.46
C VAL A 634 -54.06 21.90 -29.17
N ALA A 635 -53.48 22.78 -29.99
CA ALA A 635 -54.22 23.77 -30.76
C ALA A 635 -55.20 23.11 -31.76
N GLN A 636 -54.78 22.05 -32.44
CA GLN A 636 -55.65 21.31 -33.37
C GLN A 636 -56.71 20.48 -32.64
N LEU A 637 -56.35 19.77 -31.56
CA LEU A 637 -57.30 19.01 -30.75
C LEU A 637 -58.38 19.91 -30.13
N ARG A 638 -58.05 21.15 -29.74
CA ARG A 638 -59.01 22.13 -29.23
C ARG A 638 -60.04 22.51 -30.28
N LYS A 639 -59.64 22.67 -31.55
CA LYS A 639 -60.57 22.91 -32.67
C LYS A 639 -61.46 21.70 -32.94
N THR A 640 -60.91 20.49 -32.84
CA THR A 640 -61.64 19.23 -33.08
C THR A 640 -62.64 18.91 -31.97
N ALA A 641 -62.27 19.14 -30.70
CA ALA A 641 -63.14 18.91 -29.54
C ALA A 641 -64.40 19.81 -29.55
N ALA A 642 -64.34 20.97 -30.22
CA ALA A 642 -65.51 21.81 -30.44
C ALA A 642 -66.54 21.21 -31.43
N ARG A 643 -66.18 20.14 -32.15
CA ARG A 643 -66.99 19.51 -33.21
C ARG A 643 -67.26 18.02 -32.97
N ALA A 644 -66.44 17.34 -32.17
CA ALA A 644 -66.54 15.92 -31.87
C ALA A 644 -66.28 15.68 -30.38
N GLU A 645 -67.28 15.16 -29.67
CA GLU A 645 -67.26 14.95 -28.21
C GLU A 645 -66.16 13.96 -27.78
N ASP A 646 -65.88 12.95 -28.62
CA ASP A 646 -64.85 11.94 -28.39
C ASP A 646 -63.40 12.50 -28.37
N ALA A 647 -63.18 13.70 -28.92
CA ALA A 647 -61.86 14.33 -28.95
C ALA A 647 -61.47 15.00 -27.61
N GLY A 648 -62.40 15.13 -26.66
CA GLY A 648 -62.16 15.75 -25.35
C GLY A 648 -61.08 15.04 -24.53
N LYS A 649 -61.10 13.70 -24.48
CA LYS A 649 -60.11 12.89 -23.75
C LYS A 649 -58.69 13.02 -24.33
N LEU A 650 -58.58 13.15 -25.65
CA LEU A 650 -57.29 13.39 -26.31
C LEU A 650 -56.78 14.80 -26.02
N LEU A 651 -57.65 15.80 -26.05
CA LEU A 651 -57.28 17.17 -25.71
C LEU A 651 -56.73 17.26 -24.27
N GLU A 652 -57.40 16.66 -23.29
CA GLU A 652 -56.95 16.62 -21.90
C GLU A 652 -55.57 15.96 -21.75
N ARG A 653 -55.40 14.78 -22.37
CA ARG A 653 -54.13 14.05 -22.37
C ARG A 653 -52.99 14.88 -22.94
N PHE A 654 -53.16 15.46 -24.13
CA PHE A 654 -52.09 16.23 -24.78
C PHE A 654 -51.84 17.59 -24.11
N THR A 655 -52.86 18.20 -23.51
CA THR A 655 -52.69 19.41 -22.69
C THR A 655 -51.82 19.10 -21.47
N THR A 656 -52.09 17.97 -20.79
CA THR A 656 -51.27 17.51 -19.66
C THR A 656 -49.81 17.30 -20.09
N ARG A 657 -49.58 16.63 -21.22
CA ARG A 657 -48.22 16.41 -21.75
C ARG A 657 -47.49 17.71 -22.10
N LEU A 658 -48.20 18.70 -22.65
CA LEU A 658 -47.63 20.03 -22.92
C LEU A 658 -47.16 20.69 -21.62
N THR A 659 -47.99 20.69 -20.58
CA THR A 659 -47.64 21.22 -19.25
C THR A 659 -46.41 20.49 -18.67
N LYS A 660 -46.33 19.16 -18.81
CA LYS A 660 -45.14 18.39 -18.38
C LYS A 660 -43.86 18.81 -19.12
N ALA A 661 -43.94 19.07 -20.43
CA ALA A 661 -42.80 19.54 -21.23
C ALA A 661 -42.35 20.98 -20.85
N GLU A 662 -43.30 21.83 -20.47
CA GLU A 662 -43.01 23.17 -19.94
C GLU A 662 -42.29 23.09 -18.60
N GLN A 663 -42.81 22.28 -17.66
CA GLN A 663 -42.19 22.03 -16.35
C GLN A 663 -40.77 21.46 -16.48
N TYR A 664 -40.57 20.50 -17.40
CA TYR A 664 -39.24 19.97 -17.72
C TYR A 664 -38.29 21.07 -18.19
N THR A 665 -38.76 21.96 -19.06
CA THR A 665 -37.95 23.05 -19.59
C THR A 665 -37.60 24.08 -18.54
N GLU A 666 -38.55 24.39 -17.66
CA GLU A 666 -38.32 25.27 -16.51
C GLU A 666 -37.31 24.66 -15.54
N ALA A 667 -37.43 23.36 -15.24
CA ALA A 667 -36.57 22.66 -14.29
C ALA A 667 -35.08 22.74 -14.68
N TYR A 668 -34.70 22.39 -15.92
CA TYR A 668 -33.28 22.42 -16.30
C TYR A 668 -32.72 23.84 -16.44
N ARG A 669 -33.56 24.84 -16.76
CA ARG A 669 -33.13 26.23 -16.91
C ARG A 669 -32.70 26.88 -15.61
N ARG A 670 -33.28 26.47 -14.47
CA ARG A 670 -32.94 26.98 -13.13
C ARG A 670 -31.46 26.79 -12.76
N TYR A 671 -30.79 25.84 -13.39
CA TYR A 671 -29.39 25.49 -13.10
C TYR A 671 -28.40 26.00 -14.15
N CYS A 672 -28.86 26.89 -15.03
CA CYS A 672 -28.06 27.40 -16.15
C CYS A 672 -27.99 28.94 -16.08
N TRP A 673 -26.79 29.48 -15.84
CA TRP A 673 -26.48 30.89 -16.10
C TRP A 673 -25.15 31.03 -16.88
N PRO A 674 -24.92 32.15 -17.59
CA PRO A 674 -23.64 32.45 -18.23
C PRO A 674 -22.53 32.59 -17.20
N VAL A 675 -21.32 32.16 -17.55
CA VAL A 675 -20.11 32.36 -16.74
C VAL A 675 -19.09 33.03 -17.62
N GLU A 676 -18.73 34.27 -17.27
CA GLU A 676 -17.75 35.10 -17.96
C GLU A 676 -16.49 35.29 -17.12
N SER A 677 -16.61 35.17 -15.78
CA SER A 677 -15.51 35.33 -14.83
C SER A 677 -15.67 34.43 -13.60
N VAL A 678 -14.67 34.43 -12.70
CA VAL A 678 -14.73 33.72 -11.42
C VAL A 678 -15.88 34.21 -10.54
N ASP A 679 -16.32 35.47 -10.68
CA ASP A 679 -17.43 36.05 -9.90
C ASP A 679 -18.79 35.40 -10.18
N ASP A 680 -18.94 34.75 -11.35
CA ASP A 680 -20.17 34.05 -11.73
C ASP A 680 -20.23 32.61 -11.17
N LEU A 681 -19.13 32.13 -10.58
CA LEU A 681 -19.03 30.80 -10.00
C LEU A 681 -19.50 30.79 -8.55
N ARG A 682 -20.04 29.65 -8.11
CA ARG A 682 -20.28 29.37 -6.69
C ARG A 682 -19.71 28.01 -6.32
N LEU A 683 -18.83 27.98 -5.33
CA LEU A 683 -18.25 26.75 -4.79
C LEU A 683 -18.88 26.46 -3.43
N ALA A 684 -19.53 25.30 -3.30
CA ALA A 684 -20.08 24.81 -2.05
C ALA A 684 -19.22 23.64 -1.53
N PRO A 685 -18.24 23.89 -0.64
CA PRO A 685 -17.51 22.82 0.01
C PRO A 685 -18.42 22.12 1.03
N PHE A 686 -18.35 20.78 1.10
CA PHE A 686 -19.08 20.00 2.11
C PHE A 686 -18.22 18.99 2.85
N HIS A 687 -16.99 18.68 2.40
CA HIS A 687 -16.01 17.97 3.22
C HIS A 687 -14.62 18.61 3.14
N LEU A 688 -14.02 18.88 4.29
CA LEU A 688 -12.58 18.92 4.46
C LEU A 688 -12.09 17.48 4.62
N LEU A 689 -11.38 16.97 3.61
CA LEU A 689 -10.98 15.56 3.55
C LEU A 689 -9.66 15.31 4.30
N ALA A 690 -8.65 16.12 4.01
CA ALA A 690 -7.30 15.94 4.58
C ALA A 690 -6.52 17.25 4.65
N THR A 691 -5.64 17.32 5.64
CA THR A 691 -4.59 18.32 5.85
C THR A 691 -3.29 17.61 6.23
N GLU A 692 -2.23 18.35 6.54
CA GLU A 692 -0.94 17.75 6.94
C GLU A 692 -1.13 16.78 8.12
N GLY A 693 -0.55 15.58 8.00
CA GLY A 693 -0.54 14.56 9.04
C GLY A 693 -1.88 13.89 9.37
N ARG A 694 -3.03 14.34 8.82
CA ARG A 694 -4.34 13.73 9.16
C ARG A 694 -5.39 13.81 8.07
N THR A 695 -6.25 12.78 8.05
CA THR A 695 -7.58 12.86 7.41
C THR A 695 -8.60 13.34 8.45
N HIS A 696 -9.68 13.98 8.00
CA HIS A 696 -10.77 14.47 8.88
C HIS A 696 -12.03 13.62 8.75
N LEU A 697 -11.85 12.35 8.41
CA LEU A 697 -12.90 11.34 8.21
C LEU A 697 -13.35 10.73 9.55
N ASP A 698 -12.74 11.14 10.66
CA ASP A 698 -13.12 10.85 12.04
C ASP A 698 -14.05 11.93 12.62
N ARG A 699 -14.21 13.07 11.93
CA ARG A 699 -15.08 14.18 12.33
C ARG A 699 -16.51 13.98 11.82
N SER A 700 -17.48 14.47 12.59
CA SER A 700 -18.89 14.41 12.20
C SER A 700 -19.21 15.34 11.03
N HIS A 701 -20.30 15.06 10.32
CA HIS A 701 -20.78 15.94 9.26
C HIS A 701 -21.20 17.32 9.78
N ILE A 702 -21.63 17.44 11.03
CA ILE A 702 -21.89 18.77 11.65
C ILE A 702 -20.58 19.57 11.74
N TRP A 703 -19.51 18.95 12.24
CA TRP A 703 -18.21 19.60 12.33
C TRP A 703 -17.71 20.05 10.95
N GLN A 704 -17.95 19.24 9.90
CA GLN A 704 -17.61 19.59 8.52
C GLN A 704 -18.36 20.85 8.07
N MET A 705 -19.68 20.91 8.29
CA MET A 705 -20.49 22.08 7.91
C MET A 705 -20.07 23.34 8.66
N GLU A 706 -19.88 23.25 9.98
CA GLU A 706 -19.49 24.39 10.82
C GLU A 706 -18.09 24.90 10.48
N THR A 707 -17.14 23.99 10.25
CA THR A 707 -15.76 24.35 9.88
C THR A 707 -15.72 25.04 8.52
N LEU A 708 -16.40 24.47 7.53
CA LEU A 708 -16.42 25.02 6.17
C LEU A 708 -17.24 26.30 6.08
N ALA A 709 -18.25 26.51 6.92
CA ALA A 709 -18.99 27.77 6.99
C ALA A 709 -18.07 28.95 7.36
N LYS A 710 -17.08 28.75 8.24
CA LYS A 710 -16.07 29.78 8.55
C LYS A 710 -15.24 30.16 7.32
N LEU A 711 -14.84 29.16 6.53
CA LEU A 711 -14.12 29.39 5.27
C LEU A 711 -15.02 30.14 4.28
N CYS A 712 -16.28 29.74 4.15
CA CYS A 712 -17.24 30.40 3.26
C CYS A 712 -17.48 31.86 3.63
N ALA A 713 -17.54 32.19 4.93
CA ALA A 713 -17.72 33.56 5.40
C ALA A 713 -16.56 34.51 5.01
N ALA A 714 -15.38 33.98 4.66
CA ALA A 714 -14.25 34.79 4.23
C ALA A 714 -14.36 35.31 2.79
N ASP A 715 -15.24 34.72 1.97
CA ASP A 715 -15.54 35.13 0.60
C ASP A 715 -16.93 34.64 0.15
N GLU A 716 -17.98 35.29 0.66
CA GLU A 716 -19.37 34.92 0.35
C GLU A 716 -19.77 35.11 -1.12
N ALA A 717 -18.93 35.81 -1.91
CA ALA A 717 -19.17 36.00 -3.33
C ALA A 717 -18.81 34.74 -4.13
N LEU A 718 -17.73 34.04 -3.78
CA LEU A 718 -17.38 32.75 -4.42
C LEU A 718 -17.91 31.55 -3.64
N LEU A 719 -17.88 31.61 -2.31
CA LEU A 719 -18.10 30.45 -1.44
C LEU A 719 -19.51 30.45 -0.86
N LEU A 720 -20.15 29.29 -0.93
CA LEU A 720 -21.50 29.08 -0.41
C LEU A 720 -21.47 28.05 0.72
N ALA A 721 -21.81 28.49 1.94
CA ALA A 721 -22.03 27.58 3.05
C ALA A 721 -23.27 26.72 2.78
N THR A 722 -23.15 25.40 2.95
CA THR A 722 -24.23 24.46 2.63
C THR A 722 -25.30 24.48 3.73
N PRO A 723 -26.58 24.79 3.41
CA PRO A 723 -27.66 24.65 4.35
C PRO A 723 -27.85 23.19 4.77
N TYR A 724 -28.00 22.96 6.08
CA TYR A 724 -28.19 21.61 6.61
C TYR A 724 -29.19 21.55 7.77
N ARG A 725 -29.65 20.33 8.07
CA ARG A 725 -30.50 19.99 9.21
C ARG A 725 -30.01 18.71 9.87
N VAL A 726 -30.02 18.69 11.20
CA VAL A 726 -29.74 17.49 11.99
C VAL A 726 -31.07 16.83 12.33
N VAL A 727 -31.17 15.52 12.11
CA VAL A 727 -32.42 14.77 12.29
C VAL A 727 -32.19 13.64 13.28
N THR A 728 -32.97 13.61 14.35
CA THR A 728 -33.00 12.49 15.29
C THR A 728 -34.05 11.50 14.81
N LEU A 729 -33.63 10.32 14.34
CA LEU A 729 -34.52 9.40 13.63
C LEU A 729 -35.61 8.77 14.50
N ALA A 730 -35.40 8.72 15.82
CA ALA A 730 -36.38 8.25 16.79
C ALA A 730 -37.45 9.30 17.16
N ASP A 731 -37.22 10.57 16.79
CA ASP A 731 -38.15 11.66 17.02
C ASP A 731 -38.97 11.94 15.75
N GLU A 732 -40.28 11.70 15.83
CA GLU A 732 -41.19 11.88 14.70
C GLU A 732 -41.33 13.36 14.30
N GLU A 733 -41.22 14.29 15.25
CA GLU A 733 -41.29 15.73 14.98
C GLU A 733 -40.06 16.19 14.18
N SER A 734 -38.85 15.83 14.65
CA SER A 734 -37.59 16.09 13.94
C SER A 734 -37.60 15.55 12.49
N VAL A 735 -38.16 14.35 12.29
CA VAL A 735 -38.28 13.72 10.97
C VAL A 735 -39.27 14.47 10.07
N ALA A 736 -40.41 14.91 10.63
CA ALA A 736 -41.41 15.68 9.90
C ALA A 736 -40.89 17.06 9.50
N GLU A 737 -40.19 17.76 10.40
CA GLU A 737 -39.55 19.06 10.11
C GLU A 737 -38.52 18.94 8.97
N ALA A 738 -37.69 17.89 8.98
CA ALA A 738 -36.72 17.66 7.91
C ALA A 738 -37.38 17.38 6.56
N ALA A 739 -38.48 16.61 6.56
CA ALA A 739 -39.26 16.37 5.34
C ALA A 739 -39.91 17.65 4.81
N GLN A 740 -40.44 18.49 5.70
CA GLN A 740 -41.00 19.79 5.34
C GLN A 740 -39.95 20.74 4.79
N TRP A 741 -38.76 20.80 5.42
CA TRP A 741 -37.62 21.56 4.90
C TRP A 741 -37.23 21.12 3.49
N TRP A 742 -37.21 19.82 3.22
CA TRP A 742 -36.94 19.27 1.88
C TRP A 742 -38.03 19.66 0.86
N LEU A 743 -39.31 19.64 1.25
CA LEU A 743 -40.43 20.09 0.40
C LEU A 743 -40.30 21.57 0.03
N GLU A 744 -39.93 22.42 0.99
CA GLU A 744 -39.72 23.85 0.77
C GLU A 744 -38.51 24.12 -0.14
N LEU A 745 -37.39 23.43 0.12
CA LEU A 745 -36.18 23.51 -0.67
C LEU A 745 -36.43 23.14 -2.13
N THR A 746 -37.05 21.99 -2.36
CA THR A 746 -37.35 21.49 -3.71
C THR A 746 -38.46 22.29 -4.40
N GLY A 747 -39.42 22.82 -3.64
CA GLY A 747 -40.47 23.70 -4.14
C GLY A 747 -39.96 25.03 -4.68
N ARG A 748 -38.88 25.58 -4.10
CA ARG A 748 -38.19 26.78 -4.61
C ARG A 748 -37.19 26.50 -5.74
N GLY A 749 -37.01 25.23 -6.11
CA GLY A 749 -36.20 24.81 -7.24
C GLY A 749 -34.81 24.26 -6.90
N GLY A 750 -34.53 23.94 -5.63
CA GLY A 750 -33.37 23.13 -5.28
C GLY A 750 -33.49 21.70 -5.82
N GLU A 751 -32.36 21.04 -6.08
CA GLU A 751 -32.36 19.66 -6.61
C GLU A 751 -32.93 18.68 -5.58
N GLY A 752 -32.64 18.86 -4.30
CA GLY A 752 -33.03 17.95 -3.22
C GLY A 752 -32.06 18.00 -2.07
N MET A 753 -31.88 16.87 -1.37
CA MET A 753 -30.93 16.76 -0.27
C MET A 753 -30.07 15.50 -0.35
N VAL A 754 -28.96 15.52 0.35
CA VAL A 754 -28.12 14.36 0.64
C VAL A 754 -28.25 14.06 2.13
N VAL A 755 -28.70 12.86 2.47
CA VAL A 755 -28.83 12.37 3.84
C VAL A 755 -27.60 11.55 4.18
N LYS A 756 -26.85 11.98 5.20
CA LYS A 756 -25.62 11.33 5.66
C LYS A 756 -25.79 10.92 7.12
N PRO A 757 -25.14 9.84 7.60
CA PRO A 757 -25.05 9.60 9.04
C PRO A 757 -24.39 10.79 9.76
N LEU A 758 -24.57 10.92 11.08
CA LEU A 758 -23.88 11.98 11.83
C LEU A 758 -22.35 11.84 11.75
N ASP A 759 -21.84 10.65 12.04
CA ASP A 759 -20.43 10.31 11.91
C ASP A 759 -20.11 9.95 10.46
N PHE A 760 -18.93 10.34 9.97
CA PHE A 760 -18.54 10.17 8.57
C PHE A 760 -18.42 8.71 8.14
N ILE A 761 -17.98 7.82 9.05
CA ILE A 761 -17.82 6.40 8.80
C ILE A 761 -18.61 5.62 9.86
N VAL A 762 -19.68 4.95 9.45
CA VAL A 762 -20.53 4.15 10.33
C VAL A 762 -20.57 2.69 9.91
N ARG A 763 -20.55 1.79 10.90
CA ARG A 763 -20.82 0.35 10.72
C ARG A 763 -22.11 -0.01 11.46
N GLY A 764 -23.06 -0.55 10.73
CA GLY A 764 -24.29 -1.12 11.26
C GLY A 764 -24.24 -2.65 11.34
N PRO A 765 -25.37 -3.31 11.64
CA PRO A 765 -25.44 -4.77 11.80
C PRO A 765 -24.97 -5.57 10.59
N ARG A 766 -25.07 -4.99 9.39
CA ARG A 766 -24.70 -5.63 8.12
C ARG A 766 -23.34 -5.17 7.56
N GLY A 767 -22.55 -4.46 8.36
CA GLY A 767 -21.24 -3.94 7.96
C GLY A 767 -21.24 -2.45 7.68
N LEU A 768 -20.45 -2.00 6.70
CA LEU A 768 -20.31 -0.59 6.36
C LEU A 768 -21.64 -0.01 5.84
N VAL A 769 -22.09 1.10 6.43
CA VAL A 769 -23.32 1.80 6.07
C VAL A 769 -23.05 2.73 4.87
N GLN A 770 -24.08 3.02 4.06
CA GLN A 770 -23.95 4.02 2.99
C GLN A 770 -23.46 5.36 3.58
N PRO A 771 -22.39 5.96 3.02
CA PRO A 771 -21.88 7.24 3.52
C PRO A 771 -22.83 8.41 3.19
N ALA A 772 -23.68 8.24 2.16
CA ALA A 772 -24.63 9.24 1.73
C ALA A 772 -25.76 8.60 0.90
N ILE A 773 -26.97 9.10 1.08
CA ILE A 773 -28.15 8.77 0.27
C ILE A 773 -28.74 10.06 -0.28
N LYS A 774 -28.83 10.18 -1.60
CA LYS A 774 -29.54 11.30 -2.23
C LYS A 774 -31.04 11.07 -2.26
N CYS A 775 -31.78 12.16 -2.00
CA CYS A 775 -33.23 12.23 -2.10
C CYS A 775 -33.60 13.47 -2.91
N ARG A 776 -33.94 13.27 -4.18
CA ARG A 776 -34.12 14.35 -5.16
C ARG A 776 -35.58 14.78 -5.28
N GLY A 777 -35.78 16.07 -5.48
CA GLY A 777 -37.09 16.69 -5.64
C GLY A 777 -37.83 16.23 -6.88
N LYS A 778 -39.16 16.29 -6.81
CA LYS A 778 -40.06 15.86 -7.88
C LYS A 778 -39.79 16.58 -9.20
N GLU A 779 -39.62 17.89 -9.17
CA GLU A 779 -39.42 18.68 -10.40
C GLU A 779 -38.02 18.44 -11.00
N TYR A 780 -37.00 18.26 -10.17
CA TYR A 780 -35.66 17.88 -10.61
C TYR A 780 -35.66 16.55 -11.35
N LEU A 781 -36.35 15.54 -10.82
CA LEU A 781 -36.38 14.20 -11.41
C LEU A 781 -36.97 14.17 -12.83
N ARG A 782 -37.68 15.22 -13.29
CA ARG A 782 -38.08 15.36 -14.70
C ARG A 782 -36.87 15.41 -15.64
N ILE A 783 -35.78 16.02 -15.19
CA ILE A 783 -34.53 16.13 -15.95
C ILE A 783 -33.94 14.73 -16.17
N ILE A 784 -34.04 13.86 -15.16
CA ILE A 784 -33.41 12.53 -15.16
C ILE A 784 -34.29 11.45 -15.79
N TYR A 785 -35.58 11.42 -15.44
CA TYR A 785 -36.52 10.37 -15.85
C TYR A 785 -37.42 10.77 -17.02
N GLY A 786 -37.32 12.02 -17.48
CA GLY A 786 -38.08 12.58 -18.59
C GLY A 786 -39.27 13.42 -18.14
N ALA A 787 -39.76 14.28 -19.04
CA ALA A 787 -40.81 15.27 -18.73
C ALA A 787 -42.07 14.66 -18.12
N GLU A 788 -42.48 13.49 -18.61
CA GLU A 788 -43.74 12.81 -18.30
C GLU A 788 -43.60 11.72 -17.22
N TYR A 789 -42.47 11.66 -16.50
CA TYR A 789 -42.18 10.55 -15.59
C TYR A 789 -43.17 10.42 -14.42
N ASP A 790 -43.75 11.54 -13.98
CA ASP A 790 -44.66 11.63 -12.84
C ASP A 790 -46.13 11.37 -13.21
N LEU A 791 -46.41 10.99 -14.46
CA LEU A 791 -47.72 10.45 -14.84
C LEU A 791 -47.92 9.08 -14.16
N PRO A 792 -49.12 8.76 -13.64
CA PRO A 792 -49.36 7.54 -12.87
C PRO A 792 -48.86 6.26 -13.55
N GLU A 793 -49.11 6.11 -14.85
CA GLU A 793 -48.70 4.95 -15.64
C GLU A 793 -47.18 4.81 -15.78
N ASN A 794 -46.43 5.93 -15.76
CA ASN A 794 -44.97 5.92 -15.86
C ASN A 794 -44.34 5.75 -14.49
N LEU A 795 -44.87 6.46 -13.48
CA LEU A 795 -44.36 6.44 -12.11
C LEU A 795 -44.40 5.03 -11.52
N GLU A 796 -45.50 4.29 -11.72
CA GLU A 796 -45.64 2.93 -11.21
C GLU A 796 -44.63 1.97 -11.85
N ARG A 797 -44.34 2.12 -13.15
CA ARG A 797 -43.30 1.35 -13.84
C ARG A 797 -41.90 1.68 -13.30
N LEU A 798 -41.64 2.95 -13.00
CA LEU A 798 -40.34 3.41 -12.50
C LEU A 798 -40.06 3.05 -11.04
N ARG A 799 -41.09 2.72 -10.26
CA ARG A 799 -40.94 2.21 -8.88
C ARG A 799 -40.18 0.88 -8.84
N GLN A 800 -40.23 0.10 -9.93
CA GLN A 800 -39.48 -1.16 -10.08
C GLN A 800 -38.03 -0.90 -10.52
N ARG A 801 -37.18 -0.38 -9.63
CA ARG A 801 -35.73 -0.17 -9.89
C ARG A 801 -34.85 -0.89 -8.86
N GLY A 802 -33.75 -1.48 -9.32
CA GLY A 802 -32.77 -2.16 -8.47
C GLY A 802 -31.69 -1.20 -7.97
N LEU A 803 -31.46 -1.17 -6.65
CA LEU A 803 -30.45 -0.30 -6.02
C LEU A 803 -29.18 -1.04 -5.59
N SER A 804 -29.20 -2.37 -5.56
CA SER A 804 -28.12 -3.19 -4.99
C SER A 804 -26.77 -2.94 -5.64
N ALA A 805 -26.71 -2.89 -6.98
CA ALA A 805 -25.48 -2.65 -7.72
C ALA A 805 -24.89 -1.26 -7.40
N LYS A 806 -25.71 -0.20 -7.43
CA LYS A 806 -25.29 1.17 -7.13
C LYS A 806 -24.83 1.34 -5.68
N ARG A 807 -25.52 0.71 -4.72
CA ARG A 807 -25.14 0.70 -3.30
C ARG A 807 -23.81 -0.01 -3.07
N SER A 808 -23.59 -1.14 -3.74
CA SER A 808 -22.31 -1.87 -3.68
C SER A 808 -21.16 -1.06 -4.27
N LEU A 809 -21.37 -0.41 -5.42
CA LEU A 809 -20.39 0.49 -6.03
C LEU A 809 -20.01 1.64 -5.08
N ALA A 810 -21.01 2.35 -4.54
CA ALA A 810 -20.79 3.46 -3.62
C ALA A 810 -19.92 3.07 -2.41
N LEU A 811 -20.16 1.90 -1.80
CA LEU A 811 -19.35 1.43 -0.66
C LEU A 811 -17.92 1.06 -1.05
N ARG A 812 -17.73 0.41 -2.21
CA ARG A 812 -16.40 0.03 -2.69
C ARG A 812 -15.57 1.26 -3.06
N GLU A 813 -16.15 2.18 -3.82
CA GLU A 813 -15.50 3.44 -4.19
C GLU A 813 -15.20 4.31 -2.97
N PHE A 814 -16.13 4.38 -2.00
CA PHE A 814 -15.90 5.11 -0.75
C PHE A 814 -14.72 4.53 0.03
N ALA A 815 -14.65 3.20 0.18
CA ALA A 815 -13.53 2.55 0.84
C ALA A 815 -12.19 2.80 0.14
N LEU A 816 -12.16 2.81 -1.20
CA LEU A 816 -10.96 3.16 -1.98
C LEU A 816 -10.58 4.64 -1.80
N GLY A 817 -11.54 5.57 -1.84
CA GLY A 817 -11.29 7.00 -1.64
C GLY A 817 -10.72 7.30 -0.25
N VAL A 818 -11.27 6.67 0.79
CA VAL A 818 -10.74 6.77 2.17
C VAL A 818 -9.33 6.23 2.26
N GLU A 819 -9.06 5.04 1.71
CA GLU A 819 -7.73 4.43 1.75
C GLU A 819 -6.70 5.27 0.96
N ALA A 820 -7.08 5.86 -0.18
CA ALA A 820 -6.20 6.74 -0.95
C ALA A 820 -5.72 7.93 -0.12
N LEU A 821 -6.66 8.62 0.56
CA LEU A 821 -6.35 9.74 1.44
C LEU A 821 -5.47 9.33 2.62
N GLU A 822 -5.79 8.22 3.28
CA GLU A 822 -4.99 7.71 4.41
C GLU A 822 -3.56 7.37 3.98
N ARG A 823 -3.38 6.68 2.85
CA ARG A 823 -2.04 6.37 2.29
C ARG A 823 -1.28 7.63 1.92
N PHE A 824 -1.95 8.62 1.31
CA PHE A 824 -1.35 9.89 0.94
C PHE A 824 -0.89 10.68 2.18
N VAL A 825 -1.72 10.75 3.22
CA VAL A 825 -1.39 11.41 4.49
C VAL A 825 -0.24 10.71 5.22
N ARG A 826 -0.17 9.38 5.17
CA ARG A 826 0.96 8.58 5.71
C ARG A 826 2.25 8.68 4.88
N ARG A 827 2.25 9.48 3.80
CA ARG A 827 3.39 9.64 2.87
C ARG A 827 3.84 8.31 2.25
N GLU A 828 2.89 7.42 1.96
CA GLU A 828 3.18 6.24 1.14
C GLU A 828 3.50 6.64 -0.31
N PRO A 829 4.28 5.83 -1.06
CA PRO A 829 4.59 6.09 -2.47
C PRO A 829 3.35 6.33 -3.31
N LEU A 830 3.40 7.23 -4.29
CA LEU A 830 2.23 7.64 -5.06
C LEU A 830 1.53 6.47 -5.75
N ARG A 831 2.26 5.46 -6.22
CA ARG A 831 1.70 4.20 -6.76
C ARG A 831 0.72 3.49 -5.81
N LYS A 832 0.93 3.57 -4.48
CA LYS A 832 0.03 2.98 -3.47
C LYS A 832 -1.23 3.79 -3.28
N VAL A 833 -1.14 5.11 -3.41
CA VAL A 833 -2.30 6.02 -3.44
C VAL A 833 -3.09 5.79 -4.73
N HIS A 834 -2.40 5.73 -5.87
CA HIS A 834 -3.01 5.59 -7.19
C HIS A 834 -3.62 4.22 -7.45
N GLU A 835 -3.13 3.16 -6.83
CA GLU A 835 -3.84 1.87 -6.82
C GLU A 835 -5.31 2.05 -6.36
N CYS A 836 -5.55 2.90 -5.37
CA CYS A 836 -6.89 3.18 -4.85
C CYS A 836 -7.66 4.15 -5.75
N VAL A 837 -7.01 5.23 -6.20
CA VAL A 837 -7.61 6.26 -7.07
C VAL A 837 -8.02 5.69 -8.43
N PHE A 838 -7.15 4.92 -9.08
CA PHE A 838 -7.47 4.19 -10.30
C PHE A 838 -8.56 3.14 -10.05
N GLY A 839 -8.57 2.52 -8.86
CA GLY A 839 -9.63 1.63 -8.45
C GLY A 839 -11.00 2.31 -8.50
N VAL A 840 -11.15 3.53 -7.96
CA VAL A 840 -12.41 4.30 -8.03
C VAL A 840 -12.81 4.54 -9.49
N LEU A 841 -11.87 5.03 -10.30
CA LEU A 841 -12.13 5.31 -11.71
C LEU A 841 -12.50 4.05 -12.51
N ALA A 842 -11.89 2.91 -12.18
CA ALA A 842 -12.20 1.62 -12.78
C ALA A 842 -13.61 1.17 -12.40
N LEU A 843 -14.00 1.28 -11.13
CA LEU A 843 -15.34 0.90 -10.68
C LEU A 843 -16.44 1.78 -11.30
N GLU A 844 -16.16 3.05 -11.56
CA GLU A 844 -17.08 3.95 -12.28
C GLU A 844 -17.34 3.53 -13.74
N SER A 845 -16.51 2.67 -14.33
CA SER A 845 -16.78 2.06 -15.65
C SER A 845 -17.71 0.84 -15.59
N GLU A 846 -18.07 0.35 -14.40
CA GLU A 846 -19.05 -0.74 -14.27
C GLU A 846 -20.45 -0.26 -14.73
N PRO A 847 -21.16 -1.03 -15.57
CA PRO A 847 -22.45 -0.60 -16.08
C PRO A 847 -23.49 -0.57 -14.96
N VAL A 848 -24.08 0.60 -14.74
CA VAL A 848 -25.18 0.83 -13.80
C VAL A 848 -26.22 1.76 -14.44
N ASP A 849 -27.46 1.72 -13.95
CA ASP A 849 -28.51 2.63 -14.42
C ASP A 849 -28.08 4.10 -14.17
N PRO A 850 -27.89 4.91 -15.23
CA PRO A 850 -27.37 6.27 -15.12
C PRO A 850 -28.35 7.24 -14.47
N ARG A 851 -29.62 6.84 -14.31
CA ARG A 851 -30.65 7.65 -13.62
C ARG A 851 -30.48 7.63 -12.10
N LEU A 852 -29.76 6.62 -11.57
CA LEU A 852 -29.63 6.38 -10.15
C LEU A 852 -28.77 7.39 -9.44
#